data_AF-A0A852PU24-F1
#
_entry.id   AF-A0A852PU24-F1
#
_cell.length_a   1.000
_cell.length_b   1.000
_cell.length_c   1.000
_cell.angle_alpha   90.00
_cell.angle_beta   90.00
_cell.angle_gamma   90.00
#
_symmetry.space_group_name_H-M   'P 1'
#
loop_
_entity.id
_entity.type
_entity.pdbx_description
1 polymer ?
#
loop_
_entity_poly.entity_id
_entity_poly.type
_entity_poly.pdbx_seq_one_letter_code
_entity_poly.pdbx_strand_id
1 'polypeptide(L)'
;SSPSPAPSSPAEPPRFARLKNWETGSISYDTLCATAGQELPCSGQRCLGSLVLPRPLPAPTPEGTRPPEELLELARDFITQYYVSLRRENSPAHTQRLREVAADIAASGSYRLREPELAFGAKQAWRNAARCVGRIQWNKLQVFDARDCAGLSEMFSLLCSHIQFATNRGNIRSAITIFPPRAPGRGDFRIWNPQLIRYAGYRQPDGSVRGDPANVDITELCIQHGWTPGVGRFDVLPLLLQSPDESPELFPLPPELVLEVPLQHPTLEWFSELGLRWHALPAVANLLLEIGGLEFPAAPFNGWYMGTEIGSRNLCDRHRYDVLPEVAQRMGLDTGTSSSLWKDRAAVEVNVAVLHSFQVAQVTIVDHHAATESFVKHLAAEGRARGGCPADWAWIVPPLSGSLTPVFHQEMVNYQLSPTFRYQPDAWKVYVSKGTTITRRKTFKEVANAVKISAKLMGHVMARRVKATILYATETGKSRTYAWNLCQLFRRAFDPKVLCMDEYDVVALEHETLVLVVTSTFGNGDPPECAESWAVPAGPGQVSPSPSSPSQPPRSYKLRFNSVSQSDQLVASWKKKRRQLSNTDSAGTLGALRFAVFGLGSRAYPHFCAFARAVDTRLEELGGERVLPLGEGDELCAQEESFRTWARQVFQAACETFCVGDGAGGAEELFAPPQGWKRQRHRLMPQPEATETLAG
;
A
#
# COMPACT_ATOMS: atom_id res chain seq x y z
N SER A 1 64.28 23.47 7.48
CA SER A 1 63.08 24.12 8.03
C SER A 1 61.92 23.87 7.10
N SER A 2 61.20 22.78 7.32
CA SER A 2 59.96 22.45 6.60
C SER A 2 58.87 23.45 7.00
N PRO A 3 58.05 23.96 6.07
CA PRO A 3 57.00 24.90 6.44
C PRO A 3 55.90 24.16 7.20
N SER A 4 55.52 24.71 8.36
CA SER A 4 54.41 24.22 9.17
C SER A 4 53.10 24.23 8.37
N PRO A 5 52.24 23.21 8.51
CA PRO A 5 50.93 23.22 7.87
C PRO A 5 50.08 24.36 8.45
N ALA A 6 49.39 25.08 7.56
CA ALA A 6 48.47 26.14 7.94
C ALA A 6 47.37 25.59 8.87
N PRO A 7 46.93 26.38 9.88
CA PRO A 7 45.84 25.96 10.75
C PRO A 7 44.57 25.76 9.91
N SER A 8 43.94 24.59 10.10
CA SER A 8 42.62 24.28 9.55
C SER A 8 41.63 25.39 9.91
N SER A 9 40.97 25.94 8.89
CA SER A 9 39.85 26.87 9.06
C SER A 9 38.83 26.29 10.05
N PRO A 10 38.27 27.10 10.98
CA PRO A 10 37.17 26.64 11.82
C PRO A 10 36.01 26.21 10.92
N ALA A 11 35.39 25.07 11.24
CA ALA A 11 34.20 24.58 10.53
C ALA A 11 33.15 25.69 10.48
N GLU A 12 32.67 26.05 9.27
CA GLU A 12 31.55 26.98 9.13
C GLU A 12 30.37 26.42 9.96
N PRO A 13 29.67 27.26 10.75
CA PRO A 13 28.50 26.80 11.49
C PRO A 13 27.47 26.22 10.50
N PRO A 14 26.71 25.19 10.91
CA PRO A 14 25.73 24.56 10.03
C PRO A 14 24.76 25.61 9.49
N ARG A 15 24.71 25.73 8.16
CA ARG A 15 23.84 26.68 7.46
C ARG A 15 22.41 26.18 7.54
N PHE A 16 21.67 26.62 8.55
CA PHE A 16 20.23 26.43 8.61
C PHE A 16 19.55 27.36 7.59
N ALA A 17 18.68 26.82 6.76
CA ALA A 17 17.95 27.64 5.80
C ALA A 17 16.74 28.30 6.49
N ARG A 18 16.75 29.63 6.57
CA ARG A 18 15.59 30.40 7.05
C ARG A 18 14.55 30.43 5.93
N LEU A 19 13.37 29.90 6.21
CA LEU A 19 12.22 29.85 5.32
C LEU A 19 11.11 30.78 5.82
N LYS A 20 10.52 31.54 4.91
CA LYS A 20 9.38 32.42 5.19
C LYS A 20 8.15 31.96 4.41
N ASN A 21 6.99 31.98 5.07
CA ASN A 21 5.71 31.98 4.40
C ASN A 21 5.27 33.44 4.20
N TRP A 22 5.07 33.85 2.95
CA TRP A 22 4.79 35.24 2.59
C TRP A 22 3.35 35.68 2.84
N GLU A 23 2.41 34.73 2.93
CA GLU A 23 1.00 34.98 3.21
C GLU A 23 0.76 35.17 4.72
N THR A 24 1.33 34.29 5.55
CA THR A 24 1.13 34.30 7.01
C THR A 24 2.21 35.07 7.77
N GLY A 25 3.34 35.35 7.13
CA GLY A 25 4.53 35.94 7.77
C GLY A 25 5.31 34.97 8.66
N SER A 26 4.89 33.70 8.77
CA SER A 26 5.56 32.71 9.62
C SER A 26 6.99 32.41 9.14
N ILE A 27 7.91 32.20 10.08
CA ILE A 27 9.30 31.85 9.81
C ILE A 27 9.59 30.47 10.39
N SER A 28 10.27 29.63 9.62
CA SER A 28 10.80 28.34 10.04
C SER A 28 12.27 28.22 9.63
N TYR A 29 12.97 27.26 10.23
CA TYR A 29 14.36 26.97 9.91
C TYR A 29 14.47 25.51 9.51
N ASP A 30 14.95 25.24 8.31
CA ASP A 30 15.26 23.89 7.87
C ASP A 30 16.69 23.56 8.30
N THR A 31 16.81 22.62 9.24
CA THR A 31 18.06 22.07 9.75
C THR A 31 18.40 20.72 9.13
N LEU A 32 17.41 20.04 8.55
CA LEU A 32 17.58 18.75 7.90
C LEU A 32 18.37 18.87 6.60
N CYS A 33 18.33 20.01 5.93
CA CYS A 33 19.15 20.25 4.73
C CYS A 33 20.66 20.09 4.98
N ALA A 34 21.12 20.28 6.23
CA ALA A 34 22.52 20.09 6.60
C ALA A 34 22.96 18.61 6.60
N THR A 35 22.01 17.66 6.64
CA THR A 35 22.31 16.23 6.58
C THR A 35 22.27 15.68 5.15
N ALA A 36 21.99 16.52 4.15
CA ALA A 36 21.93 16.09 2.76
C ALA A 36 23.35 15.86 2.21
N GLY A 37 23.72 14.59 2.00
CA GLY A 37 25.04 14.22 1.48
C GLY A 37 25.21 14.40 -0.03
N GLN A 38 24.14 14.63 -0.78
CA GLN A 38 24.18 14.71 -2.24
C GLN A 38 23.92 16.13 -2.74
N GLU A 39 24.91 16.70 -3.42
CA GLU A 39 24.76 18.00 -4.08
C GLU A 39 23.78 17.91 -5.25
N LEU A 40 22.76 18.77 -5.22
CA LEU A 40 21.92 19.07 -6.36
C LEU A 40 22.77 19.69 -7.50
N PRO A 41 22.31 19.66 -8.76
CA PRO A 41 23.04 20.22 -9.91
C PRO A 41 23.39 21.72 -9.79
N CYS A 42 22.78 22.45 -8.87
CA CYS A 42 23.00 23.88 -8.67
C CYS A 42 24.42 24.16 -8.17
N SER A 43 24.94 25.34 -8.50
CA SER A 43 26.22 25.84 -7.98
C SER A 43 26.04 27.22 -7.37
N GLY A 44 27.06 27.73 -6.68
CA GLY A 44 27.06 29.10 -6.14
C GLY A 44 26.88 30.19 -7.22
N GLN A 45 27.05 29.86 -8.51
CA GLN A 45 26.87 30.80 -9.62
C GLN A 45 25.58 30.57 -10.43
N ARG A 46 24.94 29.38 -10.33
CA ARG A 46 23.85 28.99 -11.22
C ARG A 46 22.82 28.13 -10.51
N CYS A 47 21.55 28.52 -10.61
CA CYS A 47 20.43 27.67 -10.20
C CYS A 47 19.96 26.83 -11.39
N LEU A 48 19.90 25.51 -11.21
CA LEU A 48 19.38 24.54 -12.19
C LEU A 48 18.06 23.89 -11.72
N GLY A 49 17.36 24.52 -10.78
CA GLY A 49 16.14 23.99 -10.16
C GLY A 49 14.96 23.81 -11.12
N SER A 50 14.95 24.50 -12.26
CA SER A 50 13.90 24.37 -13.29
C SER A 50 14.13 23.21 -14.27
N LEU A 51 15.26 22.50 -14.18
CA LEU A 51 15.48 21.31 -15.00
C LEU A 51 14.60 20.16 -14.50
N VAL A 52 13.75 19.64 -15.39
CA VAL A 52 12.90 18.45 -15.11
C VAL A 52 13.78 17.26 -14.72
N LEU A 53 14.88 17.04 -15.44
CA LEU A 53 15.86 15.98 -15.19
C LEU A 53 17.26 16.60 -15.11
N PRO A 54 17.71 17.01 -13.92
CA PRO A 54 19.03 17.59 -13.77
C PRO A 54 20.13 16.51 -13.84
N ARG A 55 21.02 16.65 -14.83
CA ARG A 55 22.10 15.71 -15.25
C ARG A 55 21.60 14.50 -16.06
N PRO A 56 22.41 13.98 -17.02
CA PRO A 56 22.19 12.64 -17.55
C PRO A 56 22.24 11.67 -16.38
N LEU A 57 21.15 10.94 -16.16
CA LEU A 57 21.07 9.89 -15.16
C LEU A 57 22.25 8.94 -15.41
N PRO A 58 23.13 8.69 -14.42
CA PRO A 58 24.23 7.78 -14.64
C PRO A 58 23.67 6.51 -15.26
N ALA A 59 24.16 6.16 -16.45
CA ALA A 59 23.88 4.84 -16.98
C ALA A 59 24.37 3.83 -15.93
N PRO A 60 23.64 2.74 -15.67
CA PRO A 60 24.17 1.65 -14.87
C PRO A 60 25.57 1.34 -15.42
N THR A 61 26.59 1.41 -14.58
CA THR A 61 27.93 0.99 -15.01
C THR A 61 27.83 -0.50 -15.40
N PRO A 62 28.56 -0.96 -16.41
CA PRO A 62 28.56 -2.38 -16.82
C PRO A 62 28.87 -3.37 -15.68
N GLU A 63 29.49 -2.88 -14.61
CA GLU A 63 29.87 -3.63 -13.39
C GLU A 63 28.78 -3.63 -12.30
N GLY A 64 27.70 -2.87 -12.48
CA GLY A 64 26.40 -3.08 -11.84
C GLY A 64 26.27 -2.78 -10.34
N THR A 65 27.32 -2.52 -9.57
CA THR A 65 27.18 -2.26 -8.13
C THR A 65 28.16 -1.24 -7.59
N ARG A 66 27.78 -0.59 -6.48
CA ARG A 66 28.66 0.31 -5.73
C ARG A 66 29.87 -0.47 -5.17
N PRO A 67 31.06 0.16 -5.07
CA PRO A 67 32.18 -0.44 -4.37
C PRO A 67 31.78 -0.89 -2.95
N PRO A 68 32.27 -2.03 -2.45
CA PRO A 68 31.89 -2.56 -1.13
C PRO A 68 32.08 -1.56 0.02
N GLU A 69 33.11 -0.73 -0.03
CA GLU A 69 33.39 0.32 0.97
C GLU A 69 32.30 1.40 0.99
N GLU A 70 31.90 1.90 -0.20
CA GLU A 70 30.82 2.87 -0.33
C GLU A 70 29.48 2.27 0.10
N LEU A 71 29.20 1.03 -0.31
CA LEU A 71 27.99 0.32 0.06
C LEU A 71 27.91 0.11 1.59
N LEU A 72 29.03 -0.21 2.24
CA LEU A 72 29.07 -0.44 3.68
C LEU A 72 28.72 0.82 4.47
N GLU A 73 29.26 1.98 4.09
CA GLU A 73 28.94 3.26 4.76
C GLU A 73 27.46 3.60 4.60
N LEU A 74 26.92 3.49 3.39
CA LEU A 74 25.50 3.75 3.13
C LEU A 74 24.56 2.77 3.84
N ALA A 75 24.97 1.50 3.94
CA ALA A 75 24.23 0.48 4.67
C ALA A 75 24.24 0.76 6.18
N ARG A 76 25.40 1.15 6.75
CA ARG A 76 25.53 1.54 8.16
C ARG A 76 24.64 2.73 8.49
N ASP A 77 24.63 3.76 7.65
CA ASP A 77 23.78 4.93 7.82
C ASP A 77 22.30 4.54 7.83
N PHE A 78 21.86 3.75 6.86
CA PHE A 78 20.47 3.33 6.77
C PHE A 78 20.03 2.43 7.94
N ILE A 79 20.85 1.45 8.32
CA ILE A 79 20.54 0.57 9.45
C ILE A 79 20.48 1.39 10.75
N THR A 80 21.38 2.34 10.94
CA THR A 80 21.34 3.27 12.08
C THR A 80 20.05 4.07 12.07
N GLN A 81 19.66 4.66 10.93
CA GLN A 81 18.39 5.38 10.79
C GLN A 81 17.17 4.51 11.16
N TYR A 82 17.16 3.24 10.75
CA TYR A 82 16.11 2.29 11.11
C TYR A 82 16.05 2.06 12.62
N TYR A 83 17.17 1.75 13.28
CA TYR A 83 17.20 1.50 14.73
C TYR A 83 16.94 2.77 15.56
N VAL A 84 17.34 3.95 15.08
CA VAL A 84 16.97 5.24 15.68
C VAL A 84 15.47 5.43 15.66
N SER A 85 14.79 5.10 14.55
CA SER A 85 13.33 5.21 14.44
C SER A 85 12.57 4.34 15.45
N LEU A 86 13.18 3.21 15.85
CA LEU A 86 12.67 2.29 16.87
C LEU A 86 13.10 2.67 18.29
N ARG A 87 13.88 3.74 18.47
CA ARG A 87 14.54 4.10 19.74
C ARG A 87 15.41 2.96 20.31
N ARG A 88 16.07 2.21 19.43
CA ARG A 88 16.94 1.06 19.73
C ARG A 88 18.35 1.22 19.18
N GLU A 89 18.77 2.46 18.92
CA GLU A 89 20.16 2.77 18.59
C GLU A 89 21.10 2.25 19.70
N ASN A 90 22.30 1.83 19.32
CA ASN A 90 23.32 1.24 20.21
C ASN A 90 22.88 0.01 21.02
N SER A 91 21.71 -0.58 20.73
CA SER A 91 21.30 -1.85 21.34
C SER A 91 22.15 -3.02 20.83
N PRO A 92 22.23 -4.15 21.57
CA PRO A 92 22.92 -5.35 21.09
C PRO A 92 22.41 -5.83 19.73
N ALA A 93 21.10 -5.72 19.47
CA ALA A 93 20.49 -6.04 18.18
C ALA A 93 20.98 -5.11 17.06
N HIS A 94 21.11 -3.81 17.33
CA HIS A 94 21.67 -2.84 16.38
C HIS A 94 23.12 -3.19 16.02
N THR A 95 23.99 -3.34 17.03
CA THR A 95 25.40 -3.66 16.82
C THR A 95 25.60 -5.02 16.14
N GLN A 96 24.76 -6.00 16.45
CA GLN A 96 24.76 -7.29 15.79
C GLN A 96 24.34 -7.16 14.32
N ARG A 97 23.28 -6.41 14.01
CA ARG A 97 22.83 -6.21 12.64
C ARG A 97 23.87 -5.49 11.79
N LEU A 98 24.56 -4.48 12.32
CA LEU A 98 25.66 -3.81 11.62
C LEU A 98 26.82 -4.77 11.30
N ARG A 99 27.14 -5.70 12.20
CA ARG A 99 28.17 -6.74 11.97
C ARG A 99 27.74 -7.75 10.91
N GLU A 100 26.48 -8.19 10.93
CA GLU A 100 25.92 -9.06 9.89
C GLU A 100 25.99 -8.41 8.51
N VAL A 101 25.53 -7.16 8.38
CA VAL A 101 25.57 -6.42 7.11
C VAL A 101 27.00 -6.24 6.61
N ALA A 102 27.95 -5.92 7.50
CA ALA A 102 29.36 -5.82 7.12
C ALA A 102 29.93 -7.16 6.64
N ALA A 103 29.58 -8.26 7.30
CA ALA A 103 30.01 -9.60 6.90
C ALA A 103 29.40 -10.02 5.55
N ASP A 104 28.11 -9.74 5.32
CA ASP A 104 27.43 -10.02 4.05
C ASP A 104 28.09 -9.29 2.88
N ILE A 105 28.37 -7.98 3.06
CA ILE A 105 29.03 -7.15 2.05
C ILE A 105 30.45 -7.67 1.76
N ALA A 106 31.21 -8.01 2.81
CA ALA A 106 32.55 -8.55 2.63
C ALA A 106 32.55 -9.92 1.91
N ALA A 107 31.55 -10.76 2.16
CA ALA A 107 31.46 -12.10 1.60
C ALA A 107 30.89 -12.13 0.17
N SER A 108 29.93 -11.26 -0.15
CA SER A 108 29.14 -11.35 -1.38
C SER A 108 29.16 -10.09 -2.25
N GLY A 109 29.77 -8.99 -1.76
CA GLY A 109 29.73 -7.68 -2.42
C GLY A 109 28.40 -6.95 -2.27
N SER A 110 27.44 -7.49 -1.50
CA SER A 110 26.13 -6.89 -1.25
C SER A 110 25.54 -7.37 0.09
N TYR A 111 24.33 -6.92 0.42
CA TYR A 111 23.58 -7.42 1.59
C TYR A 111 22.09 -7.47 1.29
N ARG A 112 21.33 -8.18 2.13
CA ARG A 112 19.86 -8.24 2.03
C ARG A 112 19.19 -7.52 3.19
N LEU A 113 18.25 -6.63 2.87
CA LEU A 113 17.36 -6.01 3.85
C LEU A 113 16.39 -7.03 4.45
N ARG A 114 16.09 -6.91 5.73
CA ARG A 114 14.97 -7.62 6.37
C ARG A 114 13.64 -7.00 5.90
N GLU A 115 12.53 -7.73 5.96
CA GLU A 115 11.22 -7.20 5.53
C GLU A 115 10.83 -5.89 6.24
N PRO A 116 11.02 -5.72 7.57
CA PRO A 116 10.73 -4.46 8.23
C PRO A 116 11.65 -3.32 7.79
N GLU A 117 12.92 -3.61 7.48
CA GLU A 117 13.89 -2.65 6.96
C GLU A 117 13.48 -2.19 5.54
N LEU A 118 13.06 -3.12 4.69
CA LEU A 118 12.54 -2.81 3.35
C LEU A 118 11.30 -1.91 3.42
N ALA A 119 10.34 -2.26 4.28
CA ALA A 119 9.12 -1.48 4.45
C ALA A 119 9.40 -0.07 5.00
N PHE A 120 10.28 0.04 5.99
CA PHE A 120 10.76 1.33 6.49
C PHE A 120 11.43 2.14 5.39
N GLY A 121 12.34 1.53 4.63
CA GLY A 121 13.08 2.19 3.56
C GLY A 121 12.17 2.75 2.46
N ALA A 122 11.19 1.96 2.02
CA ALA A 122 10.21 2.38 1.01
C ALA A 122 9.35 3.56 1.49
N LYS A 123 8.87 3.52 2.73
CA LYS A 123 8.10 4.62 3.35
C LYS A 123 8.93 5.89 3.47
N GLN A 124 10.19 5.76 3.88
CA GLN A 124 11.11 6.90 3.99
C GLN A 124 11.46 7.48 2.61
N ALA A 125 11.62 6.65 1.57
CA ALA A 125 11.83 7.13 0.21
C ALA A 125 10.68 8.00 -0.29
N TRP A 126 9.42 7.61 0.00
CA TRP A 126 8.26 8.45 -0.32
C TRP A 126 8.24 9.74 0.52
N ARG A 127 8.50 9.65 1.83
CA ARG A 127 8.61 10.80 2.73
C ARG A 127 9.67 11.82 2.26
N ASN A 128 10.74 11.33 1.63
CA ASN A 128 11.85 12.12 1.11
C ASN A 128 11.64 12.63 -0.33
N ALA A 129 10.56 12.23 -1.02
CA ALA A 129 10.31 12.58 -2.41
C ALA A 129 9.91 14.07 -2.57
N ALA A 130 10.90 14.93 -2.82
CA ALA A 130 10.75 16.40 -2.86
C ALA A 130 9.68 16.91 -3.85
N ARG A 131 9.37 16.14 -4.89
CA ARG A 131 8.40 16.47 -5.94
C ARG A 131 6.97 15.98 -5.67
N CYS A 132 6.73 15.28 -4.56
CA CYS A 132 5.42 14.70 -4.25
C CYS A 132 4.63 15.60 -3.30
N VAL A 133 3.45 16.10 -3.73
CA VAL A 133 2.56 16.89 -2.86
C VAL A 133 1.78 16.01 -1.86
N GLY A 134 1.48 14.76 -2.21
CA GLY A 134 0.67 13.82 -1.42
C GLY A 134 1.36 13.16 -0.23
N ARG A 135 2.47 13.71 0.29
CA ARG A 135 3.34 13.04 1.27
C ARG A 135 2.77 12.87 2.67
N ILE A 136 1.64 13.50 3.02
CA ILE A 136 1.05 13.33 4.36
C ILE A 136 0.69 11.86 4.67
N GLN A 137 0.50 11.02 3.64
CA GLN A 137 0.11 9.62 3.77
C GLN A 137 1.30 8.65 3.76
N TRP A 138 2.54 9.16 3.81
CA TRP A 138 3.76 8.36 3.63
C TRP A 138 3.83 7.11 4.53
N ASN A 139 3.26 7.18 5.74
CA ASN A 139 3.28 6.08 6.71
C ASN A 139 2.26 4.96 6.41
N LYS A 140 1.25 5.21 5.57
CA LYS A 140 0.18 4.25 5.20
C LYS A 140 0.49 3.43 3.95
N LEU A 141 1.70 3.54 3.40
CA LEU A 141 2.10 2.79 2.22
C LEU A 141 2.08 1.27 2.49
N GLN A 142 1.30 0.52 1.70
CA GLN A 142 1.41 -0.94 1.64
C GLN A 142 2.66 -1.32 0.85
N VAL A 143 3.47 -2.22 1.39
CA VAL A 143 4.68 -2.72 0.73
C VAL A 143 4.48 -4.19 0.38
N PHE A 144 4.62 -4.53 -0.90
CA PHE A 144 4.66 -5.91 -1.38
C PHE A 144 6.12 -6.28 -1.65
N ASP A 145 6.65 -7.20 -0.85
CA ASP A 145 7.99 -7.74 -1.06
C ASP A 145 7.94 -8.77 -2.20
N ALA A 146 8.54 -8.41 -3.33
CA ALA A 146 8.65 -9.22 -4.53
C ALA A 146 10.12 -9.53 -4.86
N ARG A 147 11.03 -9.43 -3.86
CA ARG A 147 12.48 -9.61 -4.07
C ARG A 147 12.89 -11.05 -4.40
N ASP A 148 11.97 -11.99 -4.25
CA ASP A 148 12.18 -13.40 -4.60
C ASP A 148 11.53 -13.76 -5.95
N CYS A 149 11.01 -12.77 -6.69
CA CYS A 149 10.47 -12.95 -8.03
C CYS A 149 11.53 -13.55 -8.97
N ALA A 150 11.18 -14.67 -9.60
CA ALA A 150 12.13 -15.46 -10.39
C ALA A 150 12.02 -15.23 -11.90
N GLY A 151 10.89 -14.73 -12.41
CA GLY A 151 10.69 -14.56 -13.85
C GLY A 151 9.53 -13.65 -14.24
N LEU A 152 9.38 -13.42 -15.54
CA LEU A 152 8.44 -12.44 -16.10
C LEU A 152 6.97 -12.74 -15.81
N SER A 153 6.57 -14.02 -15.85
CA SER A 153 5.19 -14.41 -15.52
C SER A 153 4.84 -14.07 -14.07
N GLU A 154 5.72 -14.41 -13.12
CA GLU A 154 5.52 -14.07 -11.71
C GLU A 154 5.53 -12.56 -11.50
N MET A 155 6.43 -11.83 -12.17
CA MET A 155 6.46 -10.37 -12.15
C MET A 155 5.10 -9.79 -12.56
N PHE A 156 4.55 -10.23 -13.70
CA PHE A 156 3.25 -9.79 -14.18
C PHE A 156 2.11 -10.11 -13.19
N SER A 157 2.12 -11.32 -12.61
CA SER A 157 1.17 -11.73 -11.58
C SER A 157 1.17 -10.77 -10.37
N LEU A 158 2.35 -10.42 -9.87
CA LEU A 158 2.51 -9.52 -8.73
C LEU A 158 2.07 -8.09 -9.07
N LEU A 159 2.28 -7.64 -10.32
CA LEU A 159 1.76 -6.35 -10.81
C LEU A 159 0.22 -6.36 -10.90
N CYS A 160 -0.39 -7.46 -11.32
CA CYS A 160 -1.85 -7.60 -11.32
C CYS A 160 -2.42 -7.53 -9.89
N SER A 161 -1.79 -8.22 -8.93
CA SER A 161 -2.15 -8.11 -7.51
C SER A 161 -2.02 -6.69 -6.98
N HIS A 162 -0.95 -5.99 -7.35
CA HIS A 162 -0.74 -4.58 -7.00
C HIS A 162 -1.90 -3.73 -7.52
N ILE A 163 -2.23 -3.82 -8.82
CA ILE A 163 -3.30 -3.03 -9.43
C ILE A 163 -4.64 -3.33 -8.77
N GLN A 164 -4.97 -4.61 -8.55
CA GLN A 164 -6.21 -4.99 -7.89
C GLN A 164 -6.30 -4.41 -6.46
N PHE A 165 -5.24 -4.59 -5.67
CA PHE A 165 -5.18 -4.08 -4.31
C PHE A 165 -5.30 -2.55 -4.30
N ALA A 166 -4.53 -1.87 -5.13
CA ALA A 166 -4.46 -0.42 -5.15
C ALA A 166 -5.75 0.22 -5.67
N THR A 167 -6.38 -0.36 -6.70
CA THR A 167 -7.63 0.14 -7.28
C THR A 167 -8.81 0.01 -6.31
N ASN A 168 -8.93 -1.10 -5.58
CA ASN A 168 -9.91 -1.28 -4.49
C ASN A 168 -11.33 -0.75 -4.80
N ARG A 169 -11.86 -1.10 -5.99
CA ARG A 169 -13.18 -0.67 -6.49
C ARG A 169 -13.40 0.86 -6.46
N GLY A 170 -12.34 1.63 -6.68
CA GLY A 170 -12.37 3.10 -6.68
C GLY A 170 -11.84 3.73 -5.39
N ASN A 171 -11.85 3.03 -4.25
CA ASN A 171 -11.29 3.55 -3.00
C ASN A 171 -9.76 3.35 -2.94
N ILE A 172 -9.05 4.16 -3.73
CA ILE A 172 -7.63 3.97 -4.05
C ILE A 172 -6.75 3.86 -2.79
N ARG A 173 -5.91 2.83 -2.76
CA ARG A 173 -4.91 2.58 -1.70
C ARG A 173 -3.50 2.76 -2.23
N SER A 174 -2.64 3.43 -1.46
CA SER A 174 -1.22 3.56 -1.81
C SER A 174 -0.47 2.25 -1.60
N ALA A 175 0.20 1.77 -2.64
CA ALA A 175 1.01 0.57 -2.59
C ALA A 175 2.34 0.73 -3.35
N ILE A 176 3.31 -0.10 -3.00
CA ILE A 176 4.56 -0.31 -3.75
C ILE A 176 4.85 -1.81 -3.84
N THR A 177 5.29 -2.28 -5.00
CA THR A 177 5.81 -3.65 -5.17
C THR A 177 7.29 -3.57 -5.49
N ILE A 178 8.14 -4.21 -4.68
CA ILE A 178 9.59 -4.07 -4.79
C ILE A 178 10.20 -5.38 -5.31
N PHE A 179 10.66 -5.37 -6.55
CA PHE A 179 11.29 -6.52 -7.21
C PHE A 179 12.77 -6.68 -6.79
N PRO A 180 13.48 -7.74 -7.23
CA PRO A 180 14.85 -8.00 -6.80
C PRO A 180 15.76 -6.78 -7.03
N PRO A 181 16.69 -6.48 -6.09
CA PRO A 181 17.65 -5.42 -6.27
C PRO A 181 18.63 -5.76 -7.40
N ARG A 182 19.29 -4.73 -7.93
CA ARG A 182 20.45 -4.89 -8.81
C ARG A 182 21.53 -5.69 -8.08
N ALA A 183 22.15 -6.62 -8.80
CA ALA A 183 23.20 -7.47 -8.27
C ALA A 183 24.39 -7.56 -9.25
N PRO A 184 25.63 -7.73 -8.76
CA PRO A 184 26.81 -7.81 -9.62
C PRO A 184 26.69 -8.98 -10.60
N GLY A 185 27.02 -8.75 -11.87
CA GLY A 185 27.01 -9.80 -12.91
C GLY A 185 25.62 -10.33 -13.31
N ARG A 186 24.53 -9.79 -12.73
CA ARG A 186 23.14 -10.11 -13.06
C ARG A 186 22.50 -8.93 -13.78
N GLY A 187 21.66 -9.20 -14.78
CA GLY A 187 20.81 -8.16 -15.37
C GLY A 187 19.79 -7.59 -14.38
N ASP A 188 19.08 -6.54 -14.78
CA ASP A 188 18.05 -5.91 -13.96
C ASP A 188 16.64 -6.44 -14.26
N PHE A 189 15.80 -6.52 -13.23
CA PHE A 189 14.36 -6.46 -13.41
C PHE A 189 13.96 -5.02 -13.78
N ARG A 190 13.20 -4.85 -14.88
CA ARG A 190 12.74 -3.53 -15.33
C ARG A 190 11.31 -3.60 -15.84
N ILE A 191 10.55 -2.55 -15.58
CA ILE A 191 9.28 -2.25 -16.26
C ILE A 191 9.59 -1.14 -17.25
N TRP A 192 9.39 -1.41 -18.54
CA TRP A 192 9.71 -0.42 -19.58
C TRP A 192 8.67 0.70 -19.59
N ASN A 193 7.41 0.39 -19.26
CA ASN A 193 6.35 1.37 -19.18
C ASN A 193 6.65 2.43 -18.10
N PRO A 194 6.40 3.72 -18.37
CA PRO A 194 6.60 4.77 -17.38
C PRO A 194 5.61 4.67 -16.21
N GLN A 195 4.40 4.17 -16.47
CA GLN A 195 3.38 3.87 -15.48
C GLN A 195 2.74 2.52 -15.80
N LEU A 196 2.15 1.83 -14.80
CA LEU A 196 1.52 0.52 -15.02
C LEU A 196 0.32 0.61 -15.97
N ILE A 197 -0.48 1.67 -15.88
CA ILE A 197 -1.63 1.90 -16.76
C ILE A 197 -1.39 3.20 -17.51
N ARG A 198 -1.37 3.13 -18.85
CA ARG A 198 -1.31 4.26 -19.78
C ARG A 198 -2.03 3.94 -21.08
N TYR A 199 -2.42 5.00 -21.77
CA TYR A 199 -2.99 4.92 -23.11
C TYR A 199 -1.92 5.03 -24.18
N ALA A 200 -2.12 4.29 -25.27
CA ALA A 200 -1.23 4.29 -26.42
C ALA A 200 -1.29 5.61 -27.20
N GLY A 201 -0.24 5.88 -27.97
CA GLY A 201 -0.13 6.99 -28.91
C GLY A 201 0.26 6.49 -30.30
N TYR A 202 -0.54 6.80 -31.31
CA TYR A 202 -0.36 6.33 -32.69
C TYR A 202 -0.08 7.50 -33.62
N ARG A 203 1.16 7.57 -34.13
CA ARG A 203 1.51 8.53 -35.19
C ARG A 203 0.71 8.23 -36.46
N GLN A 204 0.03 9.24 -36.97
CA GLN A 204 -0.77 9.16 -38.19
C GLN A 204 0.06 9.59 -39.42
N PRO A 205 -0.36 9.21 -40.65
CA PRO A 205 0.35 9.59 -41.87
C PRO A 205 0.45 11.10 -42.11
N ASP A 206 -0.49 11.88 -41.59
CA ASP A 206 -0.52 13.35 -41.69
C ASP A 206 0.35 14.06 -40.62
N GLY A 207 1.05 13.29 -39.78
CA GLY A 207 1.88 13.79 -38.69
C GLY A 207 1.12 14.06 -37.38
N SER A 208 -0.21 13.95 -37.38
CA SER A 208 -0.99 14.00 -36.14
C SER A 208 -0.78 12.74 -35.29
N VAL A 209 -1.24 12.77 -34.03
CA VAL A 209 -1.19 11.61 -33.15
C VAL A 209 -2.60 11.31 -32.64
N ARG A 210 -3.02 10.06 -32.79
CA ARG A 210 -4.23 9.53 -32.16
C ARG A 210 -3.86 8.90 -30.82
N GLY A 211 -4.56 9.27 -29.75
CA GLY A 211 -4.27 8.78 -28.40
C GLY A 211 -3.37 9.73 -27.63
N ASP A 212 -2.41 9.21 -26.86
CA ASP A 212 -1.51 10.01 -26.02
C ASP A 212 -0.14 10.23 -26.70
N PRO A 213 0.20 11.45 -27.16
CA PRO A 213 1.48 11.72 -27.80
C PRO A 213 2.70 11.45 -26.93
N ALA A 214 2.58 11.48 -25.60
CA ALA A 214 3.69 11.16 -24.70
C ALA A 214 4.11 9.68 -24.76
N ASN A 215 3.24 8.80 -25.27
CA ASN A 215 3.47 7.37 -25.26
C ASN A 215 3.74 6.79 -26.67
N VAL A 216 4.02 7.62 -27.67
CA VAL A 216 4.29 7.16 -29.05
C VAL A 216 5.45 6.17 -29.08
N ASP A 217 6.59 6.52 -28.49
CA ASP A 217 7.80 5.68 -28.52
C ASP A 217 7.56 4.30 -27.90
N ILE A 218 6.95 4.24 -26.71
CA ILE A 218 6.64 2.97 -26.06
C ILE A 218 5.54 2.18 -26.79
N THR A 219 4.61 2.89 -27.46
CA THR A 219 3.58 2.26 -28.30
C THR A 219 4.22 1.56 -29.50
N GLU A 220 5.15 2.23 -30.19
CA GLU A 220 5.89 1.65 -31.30
C GLU A 220 6.72 0.44 -30.85
N LEU A 221 7.36 0.50 -29.67
CA LEU A 221 8.05 -0.65 -29.08
C LEU A 221 7.09 -1.83 -28.82
N CYS A 222 5.90 -1.57 -28.27
CA CYS A 222 4.89 -2.62 -28.07
C CYS A 222 4.49 -3.26 -29.41
N ILE A 223 4.29 -2.46 -30.46
CA ILE A 223 3.94 -2.96 -31.81
C ILE A 223 5.09 -3.82 -32.37
N GLN A 224 6.34 -3.39 -32.21
CA GLN A 224 7.52 -4.16 -32.63
C GLN A 224 7.63 -5.50 -31.90
N HIS A 225 7.24 -5.55 -30.62
CA HIS A 225 7.20 -6.78 -29.83
C HIS A 225 5.95 -7.65 -30.08
N GLY A 226 5.08 -7.27 -31.02
CA GLY A 226 3.96 -8.07 -31.50
C GLY A 226 2.59 -7.64 -30.97
N TRP A 227 2.48 -6.52 -30.26
CA TRP A 227 1.18 -5.97 -29.88
C TRP A 227 0.41 -5.52 -31.12
N THR A 228 -0.89 -5.80 -31.15
CA THR A 228 -1.78 -5.32 -32.22
C THR A 228 -2.39 -3.99 -31.80
N PRO A 229 -2.15 -2.89 -32.56
CA PRO A 229 -2.75 -1.60 -32.29
C PRO A 229 -4.28 -1.68 -32.21
N GLY A 230 -4.87 -0.98 -31.26
CA GLY A 230 -6.30 -0.73 -31.26
C GLY A 230 -6.68 0.39 -32.25
N VAL A 231 -7.96 0.71 -32.27
CA VAL A 231 -8.54 1.78 -33.10
C VAL A 231 -8.95 3.00 -32.28
N GLY A 232 -8.84 2.91 -30.95
CA GLY A 232 -9.36 3.91 -30.03
C GLY A 232 -8.37 5.05 -29.73
N ARG A 233 -8.88 6.04 -28.99
CA ARG A 233 -8.09 7.16 -28.42
C ARG A 233 -7.59 6.87 -27.00
N PHE A 234 -8.08 5.78 -26.39
CA PHE A 234 -7.81 5.36 -25.02
C PHE A 234 -7.50 3.86 -24.95
N ASP A 235 -6.69 3.38 -25.91
CA ASP A 235 -6.26 1.99 -25.94
C ASP A 235 -5.20 1.76 -24.85
N VAL A 236 -5.47 0.90 -23.88
CA VAL A 236 -4.56 0.62 -22.76
C VAL A 236 -3.33 -0.15 -23.29
N LEU A 237 -2.14 0.36 -22.95
CA LEU A 237 -0.88 -0.28 -23.30
C LEU A 237 -0.69 -1.61 -22.54
N PRO A 238 -0.13 -2.65 -23.19
CA PRO A 238 0.39 -3.81 -22.48
C PRO A 238 1.61 -3.40 -21.63
N LEU A 239 1.93 -4.22 -20.63
CA LEU A 239 3.17 -4.11 -19.88
C LEU A 239 4.31 -4.79 -20.65
N LEU A 240 5.42 -4.08 -20.84
CA LEU A 240 6.65 -4.62 -21.40
C LEU A 240 7.64 -4.82 -20.25
N LEU A 241 7.83 -6.09 -19.88
CA LEU A 241 8.53 -6.50 -18.67
C LEU A 241 9.87 -7.17 -19.03
N GLN A 242 10.89 -6.92 -18.22
CA GLN A 242 12.24 -7.47 -18.38
C GLN A 242 12.69 -8.15 -17.09
N SER A 243 13.27 -9.35 -17.22
CA SER A 243 14.01 -10.05 -16.17
C SER A 243 15.47 -10.21 -16.61
N PRO A 244 16.39 -10.59 -15.70
CA PRO A 244 17.81 -10.72 -16.01
C PRO A 244 18.14 -11.80 -17.04
N ASP A 245 17.32 -12.86 -17.05
CA ASP A 245 17.60 -14.12 -17.76
C ASP A 245 16.71 -14.29 -19.00
N GLU A 246 15.70 -13.44 -19.18
CA GLU A 246 14.72 -13.51 -20.26
C GLU A 246 14.72 -12.22 -21.10
N SER A 247 14.47 -12.36 -22.40
CA SER A 247 14.21 -11.20 -23.26
C SER A 247 12.90 -10.51 -22.86
N PRO A 248 12.80 -9.17 -23.02
CA PRO A 248 11.58 -8.44 -22.68
C PRO A 248 10.32 -9.01 -23.34
N GLU A 249 9.27 -9.20 -22.55
CA GLU A 249 7.99 -9.78 -23.00
C GLU A 249 6.80 -8.86 -22.72
N LEU A 250 5.81 -8.91 -23.61
CA LEU A 250 4.56 -8.17 -23.51
C LEU A 250 3.50 -8.95 -22.76
N PHE A 251 2.88 -8.28 -21.80
CA PHE A 251 1.74 -8.78 -21.05
C PHE A 251 0.58 -7.79 -21.14
N PRO A 252 -0.49 -8.11 -21.89
CA PRO A 252 -1.70 -7.31 -21.91
C PRO A 252 -2.34 -7.27 -20.52
N LEU A 253 -2.72 -6.08 -20.06
CA LEU A 253 -3.45 -5.93 -18.82
C LEU A 253 -4.89 -6.47 -18.97
N PRO A 254 -5.39 -7.26 -18.01
CA PRO A 254 -6.78 -7.68 -17.99
C PRO A 254 -7.70 -6.45 -17.86
N PRO A 255 -8.68 -6.26 -18.76
CA PRO A 255 -9.58 -5.09 -18.73
C PRO A 255 -10.29 -4.91 -17.40
N GLU A 256 -10.63 -6.00 -16.69
CA GLU A 256 -11.29 -5.99 -15.38
C GLU A 256 -10.45 -5.38 -14.26
N LEU A 257 -9.12 -5.29 -14.43
CA LEU A 257 -8.23 -4.62 -13.47
C LEU A 257 -8.10 -3.12 -13.74
N VAL A 258 -8.47 -2.66 -14.93
CA VAL A 258 -8.31 -1.28 -15.36
C VAL A 258 -9.62 -0.54 -15.15
N LEU A 259 -9.77 0.06 -13.96
CA LEU A 259 -10.89 0.95 -13.69
C LEU A 259 -10.71 2.27 -14.46
N GLU A 260 -11.62 2.57 -15.37
CA GLU A 260 -11.68 3.83 -16.09
C GLU A 260 -12.90 4.65 -15.66
N VAL A 261 -12.74 5.98 -15.61
CA VAL A 261 -13.81 6.94 -15.31
C VAL A 261 -14.14 7.70 -16.60
N PRO A 262 -15.32 7.49 -17.22
CA PRO A 262 -15.84 8.36 -18.27
C PRO A 262 -16.05 9.77 -17.75
N LEU A 263 -15.64 10.79 -18.52
CA LEU A 263 -15.72 12.17 -18.07
C LEU A 263 -17.03 12.83 -18.51
N GLN A 264 -17.67 13.49 -17.55
CA GLN A 264 -18.91 14.25 -17.67
C GLN A 264 -18.84 15.54 -16.85
N HIS A 265 -19.57 16.56 -17.28
CA HIS A 265 -19.62 17.85 -16.59
C HIS A 265 -20.95 18.01 -15.83
N PRO A 266 -20.96 18.63 -14.63
CA PRO A 266 -22.19 18.83 -13.86
C PRO A 266 -23.22 19.76 -14.54
N THR A 267 -22.77 20.67 -15.41
CA THR A 267 -23.63 21.70 -16.04
C THR A 267 -23.52 21.76 -17.57
N LEU A 268 -22.49 21.16 -18.16
CA LEU A 268 -22.24 21.21 -19.60
C LEU A 268 -22.56 19.82 -20.16
N GLU A 269 -23.84 19.59 -20.47
CA GLU A 269 -24.34 18.26 -20.89
C GLU A 269 -23.58 17.67 -22.08
N TRP A 270 -23.17 18.52 -23.02
CA TRP A 270 -22.40 18.11 -24.20
C TRP A 270 -21.00 17.56 -23.86
N PHE A 271 -20.49 17.74 -22.64
CA PHE A 271 -19.12 17.34 -22.31
C PHE A 271 -18.90 15.82 -22.43
N SER A 272 -19.91 15.00 -22.10
CA SER A 272 -19.83 13.54 -22.27
C SER A 272 -19.71 13.12 -23.73
N GLU A 273 -20.16 13.95 -24.67
CA GLU A 273 -20.05 13.68 -26.12
C GLU A 273 -18.61 13.74 -26.62
N LEU A 274 -17.69 14.37 -25.88
CA LEU A 274 -16.26 14.37 -26.19
C LEU A 274 -15.63 12.97 -26.08
N GLY A 275 -16.33 12.02 -25.45
CA GLY A 275 -15.89 10.64 -25.27
C GLY A 275 -14.59 10.51 -24.46
N LEU A 276 -14.30 11.49 -23.60
CA LEU A 276 -13.12 11.50 -22.74
C LEU A 276 -13.29 10.49 -21.59
N ARG A 277 -12.19 9.85 -21.21
CA ARG A 277 -12.11 8.96 -20.04
C ARG A 277 -10.70 9.00 -19.48
N TRP A 278 -10.54 8.57 -18.23
CA TRP A 278 -9.21 8.38 -17.65
C TRP A 278 -9.18 7.20 -16.69
N HIS A 279 -8.06 6.48 -16.65
CA HIS A 279 -7.85 5.39 -15.70
C HIS A 279 -7.74 5.93 -14.26
N ALA A 280 -8.25 5.19 -13.29
CA ALA A 280 -8.36 5.64 -11.90
C ALA A 280 -7.02 5.60 -11.12
N LEU A 281 -6.08 4.74 -11.54
CA LEU A 281 -4.89 4.43 -10.75
C LEU A 281 -3.61 5.05 -11.36
N PRO A 282 -2.98 6.04 -10.68
CA PRO A 282 -1.67 6.58 -11.06
C PRO A 282 -0.52 5.76 -10.44
N ALA A 283 -0.05 4.73 -11.15
CA ALA A 283 1.05 3.89 -10.68
C ALA A 283 2.33 4.13 -11.49
N VAL A 284 3.30 4.87 -10.92
CA VAL A 284 4.62 5.11 -11.52
C VAL A 284 5.44 3.82 -11.49
N ALA A 285 6.04 3.43 -12.62
CA ALA A 285 6.66 2.12 -12.77
C ALA A 285 8.14 2.14 -13.19
N ASN A 286 8.65 3.27 -13.66
CA ASN A 286 10.00 3.38 -14.21
C ASN A 286 11.03 4.08 -13.30
N LEU A 287 10.68 4.39 -12.04
CA LEU A 287 11.64 4.93 -11.06
C LEU A 287 12.47 3.80 -10.43
N LEU A 288 13.69 4.15 -10.03
CA LEU A 288 14.58 3.32 -9.23
C LEU A 288 14.41 3.70 -7.75
N LEU A 289 14.20 2.72 -6.89
CA LEU A 289 14.18 2.91 -5.44
C LEU A 289 15.59 2.63 -4.88
N GLU A 290 16.14 3.54 -4.09
CA GLU A 290 17.41 3.35 -3.39
C GLU A 290 17.19 3.28 -1.88
N ILE A 291 17.70 2.23 -1.23
CA ILE A 291 17.65 2.04 0.23
C ILE A 291 19.02 1.55 0.72
N GLY A 292 19.70 2.35 1.54
CA GLY A 292 20.97 1.95 2.17
C GLY A 292 22.03 1.48 1.18
N GLY A 293 22.14 2.17 0.03
CA GLY A 293 23.05 1.84 -1.07
C GLY A 293 22.58 0.73 -2.01
N LEU A 294 21.55 -0.05 -1.65
CA LEU A 294 20.93 -1.01 -2.57
C LEU A 294 20.02 -0.29 -3.55
N GLU A 295 20.04 -0.75 -4.80
CA GLU A 295 19.27 -0.19 -5.89
C GLU A 295 18.22 -1.20 -6.37
N PHE A 296 16.95 -0.77 -6.44
CA PHE A 296 15.81 -1.57 -6.87
C PHE A 296 15.25 -0.96 -8.17
N PRO A 297 15.69 -1.43 -9.35
CA PRO A 297 15.35 -0.81 -10.64
C PRO A 297 13.88 -1.00 -11.06
N ALA A 298 13.16 -1.92 -10.43
CA ALA A 298 11.72 -2.12 -10.60
C ALA A 298 11.03 -2.04 -9.24
N ALA A 299 10.42 -0.89 -8.96
CA ALA A 299 9.68 -0.64 -7.72
C ALA A 299 8.41 0.18 -7.99
N PRO A 300 7.43 -0.35 -8.76
CA PRO A 300 6.23 0.39 -9.10
C PRO A 300 5.45 0.79 -7.86
N PHE A 301 5.02 2.05 -7.84
CA PHE A 301 4.39 2.72 -6.72
C PHE A 301 3.17 3.52 -7.18
N ASN A 302 2.10 3.51 -6.39
CA ASN A 302 0.93 4.35 -6.64
C ASN A 302 0.52 5.18 -5.41
N GLY A 303 -0.05 6.34 -5.71
CA GLY A 303 -0.95 7.08 -4.83
C GLY A 303 -2.34 7.15 -5.44
N TRP A 304 -3.00 8.29 -5.29
CA TRP A 304 -4.20 8.66 -6.04
C TRP A 304 -3.97 9.99 -6.75
N TYR A 305 -4.85 10.31 -7.70
CA TYR A 305 -4.72 11.52 -8.51
C TYR A 305 -5.00 12.80 -7.73
N MET A 306 -4.20 13.83 -8.00
CA MET A 306 -4.64 15.22 -7.92
C MET A 306 -5.32 15.59 -9.25
N GLY A 307 -6.50 16.23 -9.20
CA GLY A 307 -7.32 16.48 -10.38
C GLY A 307 -6.59 17.17 -11.55
N THR A 308 -5.69 18.11 -11.24
CA THR A 308 -4.90 18.86 -12.23
C THR A 308 -3.87 18.02 -12.98
N GLU A 309 -3.49 16.83 -12.48
CA GLU A 309 -2.68 15.88 -13.24
C GLU A 309 -3.44 15.38 -14.48
N ILE A 310 -4.74 15.12 -14.34
CA ILE A 310 -5.59 14.71 -15.46
C ILE A 310 -6.06 15.93 -16.24
N GLY A 311 -6.79 16.83 -15.58
CA GLY A 311 -7.47 17.95 -16.21
C GLY A 311 -6.51 18.91 -16.90
N SER A 312 -5.51 19.41 -16.18
CA SER A 312 -4.57 20.39 -16.72
C SER A 312 -3.46 19.75 -17.54
N ARG A 313 -2.80 18.69 -17.05
CA ARG A 313 -1.62 18.14 -17.72
C ARG A 313 -1.97 17.15 -18.82
N ASN A 314 -2.69 16.07 -18.51
CA ASN A 314 -2.96 15.03 -19.49
C ASN A 314 -3.93 15.50 -20.58
N LEU A 315 -5.01 16.20 -20.20
CA LEU A 315 -6.04 16.61 -21.15
C LEU A 315 -5.72 17.94 -21.85
N CYS A 316 -5.21 18.93 -21.13
CA CYS A 316 -5.06 20.29 -21.67
C CYS A 316 -3.67 20.64 -22.23
N ASP A 317 -2.59 19.93 -21.87
CA ASP A 317 -1.27 20.24 -22.44
C ASP A 317 -1.29 20.01 -23.96
N ARG A 318 -0.76 20.97 -24.73
CA ARG A 318 -0.73 20.94 -26.20
C ARG A 318 0.01 19.73 -26.80
N HIS A 319 0.99 19.20 -26.05
CA HIS A 319 1.76 18.03 -26.46
C HIS A 319 1.17 16.72 -25.91
N ARG A 320 -0.07 16.76 -25.39
CA ARG A 320 -0.84 15.63 -24.86
C ARG A 320 -2.15 15.51 -25.64
N TYR A 321 -3.30 15.48 -24.96
CA TYR A 321 -4.60 15.35 -25.65
C TYR A 321 -5.13 16.67 -26.23
N ASP A 322 -4.58 17.82 -25.83
CA ASP A 322 -4.89 19.16 -26.34
C ASP A 322 -6.40 19.46 -26.51
N VAL A 323 -7.21 19.14 -25.50
CA VAL A 323 -8.69 19.26 -25.61
C VAL A 323 -9.21 20.70 -25.51
N LEU A 324 -8.36 21.66 -25.12
CA LEU A 324 -8.76 23.04 -24.85
C LEU A 324 -9.47 23.73 -26.02
N PRO A 325 -9.00 23.65 -27.29
CA PRO A 325 -9.66 24.33 -28.39
C PRO A 325 -11.09 23.83 -28.62
N GLU A 326 -11.32 22.52 -28.55
CA GLU A 326 -12.65 21.94 -28.75
C GLU A 326 -13.61 22.33 -27.61
N VAL A 327 -13.14 22.26 -26.36
CA VAL A 327 -13.92 22.69 -25.20
C VAL A 327 -14.28 24.17 -25.30
N ALA A 328 -13.34 25.04 -25.65
CA ALA A 328 -13.58 26.46 -25.79
C ALA A 328 -14.59 26.80 -26.89
N GLN A 329 -14.51 26.10 -28.03
CA GLN A 329 -15.48 26.23 -29.12
C GLN A 329 -16.89 25.84 -28.68
N ARG A 330 -17.03 24.70 -27.98
CA ARG A 330 -18.35 24.25 -27.48
C ARG A 330 -18.91 25.13 -26.35
N MET A 331 -18.05 25.83 -25.63
CA MET A 331 -18.44 26.87 -24.67
C MET A 331 -18.78 28.22 -25.33
N GLY A 332 -18.58 28.38 -26.64
CA GLY A 332 -18.81 29.65 -27.34
C GLY A 332 -17.83 30.76 -26.94
N LEU A 333 -16.60 30.39 -26.55
CA LEU A 333 -15.56 31.36 -26.17
C LEU A 333 -14.87 31.94 -27.40
N ASP A 334 -14.47 33.21 -27.32
CA ASP A 334 -13.63 33.84 -28.35
C ASP A 334 -12.20 33.31 -28.27
N THR A 335 -11.85 32.39 -29.18
CA THR A 335 -10.50 31.81 -29.30
C THR A 335 -9.54 32.65 -30.15
N GLY A 336 -10.00 33.77 -30.72
CA GLY A 336 -9.22 34.59 -31.64
C GLY A 336 -8.14 35.44 -30.97
N THR A 337 -8.29 35.74 -29.68
CA THR A 337 -7.33 36.52 -28.90
C THR A 337 -7.01 35.85 -27.57
N SER A 338 -5.76 35.97 -27.09
CA SER A 338 -5.38 35.49 -25.76
C SER A 338 -6.00 36.32 -24.62
N SER A 339 -6.33 37.59 -24.87
CA SER A 339 -6.89 38.50 -23.87
C SER A 339 -8.32 38.14 -23.43
N SER A 340 -9.02 37.28 -24.16
CA SER A 340 -10.33 36.74 -23.76
C SER A 340 -10.23 35.71 -22.63
N LEU A 341 -9.00 35.26 -22.30
CA LEU A 341 -8.71 34.23 -21.30
C LEU A 341 -9.47 32.91 -21.56
N TRP A 342 -9.72 32.60 -22.83
CA TRP A 342 -10.49 31.42 -23.21
C TRP A 342 -9.83 30.11 -22.73
N LYS A 343 -8.49 30.06 -22.71
CA LYS A 343 -7.74 28.89 -22.25
C LYS A 343 -7.94 28.65 -20.76
N ASP A 344 -7.87 29.71 -19.96
CA ASP A 344 -8.08 29.67 -18.52
C ASP A 344 -9.50 29.18 -18.19
N ARG A 345 -10.51 29.78 -18.85
CA ARG A 345 -11.91 29.38 -18.69
C ARG A 345 -12.15 27.91 -19.06
N ALA A 346 -11.67 27.48 -20.23
CA ALA A 346 -11.81 26.10 -20.66
C ALA A 346 -11.06 25.11 -19.74
N ALA A 347 -9.84 25.45 -19.31
CA ALA A 347 -9.05 24.60 -18.42
C ALA A 347 -9.71 24.39 -17.05
N VAL A 348 -10.39 25.42 -16.52
CA VAL A 348 -11.17 25.31 -15.29
C VAL A 348 -12.32 24.33 -15.46
N GLU A 349 -13.14 24.45 -16.51
CA GLU A 349 -14.27 23.53 -16.75
C GLU A 349 -13.82 22.09 -17.00
N VAL A 350 -12.68 21.87 -17.66
CA VAL A 350 -12.10 20.51 -17.80
C VAL A 350 -11.72 19.92 -16.44
N ASN A 351 -11.15 20.71 -15.54
CA ASN A 351 -10.83 20.24 -14.18
C ASN A 351 -12.08 19.99 -13.35
N VAL A 352 -13.13 20.80 -13.50
CA VAL A 352 -14.45 20.57 -12.89
C VAL A 352 -15.04 19.25 -13.38
N ALA A 353 -15.00 18.97 -14.69
CA ALA A 353 -15.45 17.69 -15.26
C ALA A 353 -14.72 16.50 -14.63
N VAL A 354 -13.39 16.57 -14.53
CA VAL A 354 -12.57 15.49 -13.95
C VAL A 354 -12.97 15.21 -12.50
N LEU A 355 -13.00 16.24 -11.66
CA LEU A 355 -13.34 16.07 -10.24
C LEU A 355 -14.75 15.53 -10.06
N HIS A 356 -15.73 16.12 -10.76
CA HIS A 356 -17.12 15.69 -10.72
C HIS A 356 -17.28 14.23 -11.15
N SER A 357 -16.64 13.83 -12.25
CA SER A 357 -16.76 12.46 -12.79
C SER A 357 -16.22 11.41 -11.83
N PHE A 358 -15.05 11.67 -11.23
CA PHE A 358 -14.45 10.78 -10.24
C PHE A 358 -15.30 10.69 -8.97
N GLN A 359 -15.86 11.82 -8.51
CA GLN A 359 -16.77 11.84 -7.36
C GLN A 359 -18.05 11.03 -7.61
N VAL A 360 -18.70 11.21 -8.76
CA VAL A 360 -19.90 10.45 -9.14
C VAL A 360 -19.59 8.97 -9.29
N ALA A 361 -18.43 8.62 -9.83
CA ALA A 361 -17.96 7.25 -9.95
C ALA A 361 -17.45 6.65 -8.62
N GLN A 362 -17.48 7.42 -7.51
CA GLN A 362 -16.96 7.03 -6.20
C GLN A 362 -15.48 6.59 -6.23
N VAL A 363 -14.69 7.24 -7.07
CA VAL A 363 -13.24 7.00 -7.20
C VAL A 363 -12.47 8.09 -6.45
N THR A 364 -11.51 7.68 -5.62
CA THR A 364 -10.66 8.59 -4.84
C THR A 364 -9.89 9.54 -5.75
N ILE A 365 -10.13 10.83 -5.57
CA ILE A 365 -9.41 11.93 -6.20
C ILE A 365 -9.33 13.09 -5.21
N VAL A 366 -8.31 13.95 -5.34
CA VAL A 366 -8.20 15.17 -4.54
C VAL A 366 -8.06 16.39 -5.44
N ASP A 367 -8.71 17.50 -5.09
CA ASP A 367 -8.47 18.77 -5.75
C ASP A 367 -7.14 19.39 -5.30
N HIS A 368 -6.63 20.33 -6.08
CA HIS A 368 -5.30 20.90 -5.84
C HIS A 368 -5.27 21.89 -4.66
N HIS A 369 -6.40 22.47 -4.24
CA HIS A 369 -6.45 23.32 -3.05
C HIS A 369 -6.33 22.44 -1.79
N ALA A 370 -7.16 21.41 -1.66
CA ALA A 370 -7.09 20.48 -0.53
C ALA A 370 -5.73 19.75 -0.45
N ALA A 371 -5.18 19.34 -1.58
CA ALA A 371 -3.87 18.69 -1.64
C ALA A 371 -2.75 19.60 -1.11
N THR A 372 -2.75 20.88 -1.50
CA THR A 372 -1.71 21.83 -1.11
C THR A 372 -1.86 22.30 0.34
N GLU A 373 -3.08 22.48 0.85
CA GLU A 373 -3.33 22.70 2.28
C GLU A 373 -2.82 21.53 3.13
N SER A 374 -3.11 20.30 2.70
CA SER A 374 -2.60 19.09 3.34
C SER A 374 -1.07 19.03 3.31
N PHE A 375 -0.45 19.48 2.22
CA PHE A 375 1.00 19.53 2.11
C PHE A 375 1.63 20.53 3.08
N VAL A 376 1.04 21.71 3.27
CA VAL A 376 1.54 22.69 4.26
C VAL A 376 1.47 22.13 5.68
N LYS A 377 0.40 21.38 6.03
CA LYS A 377 0.31 20.66 7.31
C LYS A 377 1.42 19.62 7.45
N HIS A 378 1.72 18.88 6.38
CA HIS A 378 2.84 17.95 6.35
C HIS A 378 4.18 18.66 6.54
N LEU A 379 4.45 19.76 5.82
CA LEU A 379 5.67 20.56 5.97
C LEU A 379 5.90 20.99 7.42
N ALA A 380 4.85 21.51 8.08
CA ALA A 380 4.93 21.93 9.47
C ALA A 380 5.16 20.74 10.44
N ALA A 381 4.51 19.60 10.20
CA ALA A 381 4.72 18.39 11.00
C ALA A 381 6.15 17.85 10.86
N GLU A 382 6.71 17.85 9.65
CA GLU A 382 8.07 17.41 9.36
C GLU A 382 9.12 18.35 9.97
N GLY A 383 8.89 19.67 9.88
CA GLY A 383 9.72 20.67 10.56
C GLY A 383 9.82 20.42 12.06
N ARG A 384 8.71 20.07 12.72
CA ARG A 384 8.71 19.70 14.15
C ARG A 384 9.34 18.34 14.43
N ALA A 385 9.09 17.35 13.58
CA ALA A 385 9.49 15.96 13.83
C ALA A 385 10.97 15.69 13.55
N ARG A 386 11.53 16.32 12.51
CA ARG A 386 12.90 16.05 12.05
C ARG A 386 13.67 17.29 11.56
N GLY A 387 13.16 18.49 11.84
CA GLY A 387 13.87 19.75 11.56
C GLY A 387 13.83 20.20 10.10
N GLY A 388 13.05 19.57 9.21
CA GLY A 388 12.97 20.00 7.82
C GLY A 388 12.17 19.08 6.91
N CYS A 389 11.97 19.52 5.68
CA CYS A 389 11.26 18.74 4.65
C CYS A 389 11.74 19.14 3.25
N PRO A 390 12.41 18.24 2.51
CA PRO A 390 12.86 18.55 1.16
C PRO A 390 11.65 18.79 0.26
N ALA A 391 11.63 19.91 -0.46
CA ALA A 391 10.52 20.23 -1.34
C ALA A 391 10.97 21.01 -2.57
N ASP A 392 10.51 20.57 -3.74
CA ASP A 392 10.79 21.18 -5.03
C ASP A 392 9.59 22.06 -5.42
N TRP A 393 9.69 23.36 -5.12
CA TRP A 393 8.60 24.32 -5.30
C TRP A 393 8.02 24.29 -6.72
N ALA A 394 8.86 24.10 -7.75
CA ALA A 394 8.45 24.04 -9.14
C ALA A 394 7.54 22.85 -9.47
N TRP A 395 7.55 21.80 -8.64
CA TRP A 395 6.70 20.62 -8.78
C TRP A 395 5.55 20.59 -7.77
N ILE A 396 5.71 21.22 -6.61
CA ILE A 396 4.69 21.25 -5.56
C ILE A 396 3.57 22.23 -5.90
N VAL A 397 3.89 23.37 -6.52
CA VAL A 397 2.87 24.33 -6.97
C VAL A 397 2.04 23.73 -8.11
N PRO A 398 0.70 23.67 -7.99
CA PRO A 398 -0.14 23.12 -9.04
C PRO A 398 -0.06 23.92 -10.36
N PRO A 399 -0.28 23.26 -11.52
CA PRO A 399 -0.19 23.90 -12.84
C PRO A 399 -1.35 24.83 -13.16
N LEU A 400 -2.38 24.89 -12.30
CA LEU A 400 -3.54 25.76 -12.41
C LEU A 400 -3.73 26.44 -11.06
N SER A 401 -4.13 27.72 -11.07
CA SER A 401 -4.43 28.49 -9.85
C SER A 401 -3.27 28.59 -8.85
N GLY A 402 -2.01 28.60 -9.33
CA GLY A 402 -0.81 28.52 -8.48
C GLY A 402 -0.83 29.44 -7.25
N SER A 403 -0.91 30.76 -7.45
CA SER A 403 -0.92 31.74 -6.34
C SER A 403 -2.19 31.75 -5.48
N LEU A 404 -3.23 31.02 -5.89
CA LEU A 404 -4.43 30.78 -5.08
C LEU A 404 -4.29 29.57 -4.15
N THR A 405 -3.08 28.97 -4.11
CA THR A 405 -2.75 27.87 -3.20
C THR A 405 -1.71 28.31 -2.18
N PRO A 406 -1.75 27.79 -0.94
CA PRO A 406 -0.85 28.23 0.13
C PRO A 406 0.62 27.87 -0.13
N VAL A 407 0.88 26.86 -0.98
CA VAL A 407 2.24 26.44 -1.32
C VAL A 407 2.99 27.43 -2.20
N PHE A 408 2.29 28.26 -2.96
CA PHE A 408 2.92 29.31 -3.76
C PHE A 408 3.66 30.32 -2.87
N HIS A 409 3.05 30.66 -1.74
CA HIS A 409 3.56 31.65 -0.78
C HIS A 409 4.59 31.07 0.20
N GLN A 410 4.83 29.76 0.16
CA GLN A 410 5.75 29.07 1.06
C GLN A 410 7.13 28.91 0.42
N GLU A 411 8.15 29.53 1.01
CA GLU A 411 9.54 29.22 0.64
C GLU A 411 9.87 27.76 1.01
N MET A 412 10.62 27.08 0.14
CA MET A 412 10.98 25.68 0.27
C MET A 412 12.46 25.51 -0.05
N VAL A 413 13.12 24.53 0.59
CA VAL A 413 14.46 24.10 0.20
C VAL A 413 14.37 22.74 -0.47
N ASN A 414 14.98 22.64 -1.65
CA ASN A 414 15.14 21.37 -2.34
C ASN A 414 16.51 20.77 -1.97
N TYR A 415 16.51 19.53 -1.51
CA TYR A 415 17.71 18.74 -1.23
C TYR A 415 17.34 17.25 -1.29
N GLN A 416 18.35 16.39 -1.45
CA GLN A 416 18.14 14.96 -1.59
C GLN A 416 18.61 14.23 -0.32
N LEU A 417 17.72 13.40 0.22
CA LEU A 417 18.00 12.47 1.31
C LEU A 417 18.05 11.04 0.77
N SER A 418 18.49 10.09 1.59
CA SER A 418 18.38 8.65 1.35
C SER A 418 17.67 7.99 2.53
N PRO A 419 16.74 7.03 2.33
CA PRO A 419 16.28 6.42 1.08
C PRO A 419 15.56 7.39 0.13
N THR A 420 15.49 7.06 -1.17
CA THR A 420 14.89 7.95 -2.19
C THR A 420 14.47 7.23 -3.47
N PHE A 421 13.62 7.89 -4.26
CA PHE A 421 13.32 7.51 -5.64
C PHE A 421 14.18 8.32 -6.61
N ARG A 422 14.86 7.63 -7.53
CA ARG A 422 15.65 8.24 -8.61
C ARG A 422 15.01 7.94 -9.95
N TYR A 423 15.14 8.86 -10.90
CA TYR A 423 14.94 8.51 -12.29
C TYR A 423 16.06 7.59 -12.76
N GLN A 424 15.80 6.82 -13.81
CA GLN A 424 16.78 5.97 -14.48
C GLN A 424 16.57 6.08 -15.99
N PRO A 425 17.59 5.80 -16.82
CA PRO A 425 17.43 5.79 -18.27
C PRO A 425 16.34 4.82 -18.71
N ASP A 426 15.62 5.17 -19.77
CA ASP A 426 14.63 4.27 -20.37
C ASP A 426 15.27 2.91 -20.69
N ALA A 427 14.60 1.82 -20.30
CA ALA A 427 15.20 0.49 -20.33
C ALA A 427 15.64 0.10 -21.75
N TRP A 428 14.86 0.44 -22.78
CA TRP A 428 15.20 0.15 -24.18
C TRP A 428 16.43 0.90 -24.70
N LYS A 429 16.83 2.01 -24.09
CA LYS A 429 18.03 2.77 -24.48
C LYS A 429 19.32 2.13 -23.98
N VAL A 430 19.25 1.34 -22.91
CA VAL A 430 20.41 0.70 -22.27
C VAL A 430 20.38 -0.82 -22.37
N TYR A 431 19.30 -1.40 -22.89
CA TYR A 431 19.16 -2.83 -23.08
C TYR A 431 20.12 -3.35 -24.16
N VAL A 432 20.96 -4.32 -23.80
CA VAL A 432 21.86 -5.01 -24.73
C VAL A 432 21.28 -6.39 -25.04
N SER A 433 20.96 -6.65 -26.30
CA SER A 433 20.42 -7.93 -26.75
C SER A 433 21.42 -9.06 -26.52
N LYS A 434 21.07 -10.07 -25.72
CA LYS A 434 21.84 -11.31 -25.54
C LYS A 434 21.65 -12.24 -26.74
N GLY A 435 22.20 -11.88 -27.90
CA GLY A 435 22.32 -12.78 -29.07
C GLY A 435 21.12 -12.87 -30.03
N THR A 436 21.43 -12.80 -31.33
CA THR A 436 20.57 -12.86 -32.54
C THR A 436 19.28 -12.04 -32.56
N THR A 437 19.43 -10.83 -33.11
CA THR A 437 18.51 -10.15 -34.03
C THR A 437 17.05 -9.98 -33.59
N ILE A 438 16.67 -8.72 -33.36
CA ILE A 438 15.29 -8.26 -33.50
C ILE A 438 14.86 -8.58 -34.94
N THR A 439 14.23 -9.72 -35.18
CA THR A 439 13.38 -9.98 -36.36
C THR A 439 12.69 -11.34 -36.23
N ARG A 440 11.60 -11.37 -35.46
CA ARG A 440 10.44 -12.19 -35.84
C ARG A 440 9.19 -11.50 -35.31
N ARG A 441 8.32 -11.08 -36.22
CA ARG A 441 6.95 -10.67 -35.89
C ARG A 441 6.33 -11.85 -35.16
N LYS A 442 6.15 -11.75 -33.83
CA LYS A 442 5.56 -12.84 -33.04
C LYS A 442 4.23 -13.24 -33.71
N THR A 443 4.04 -14.52 -33.95
CA THR A 443 2.84 -15.01 -34.64
C THR A 443 1.61 -14.72 -33.78
N PHE A 444 0.42 -14.57 -34.39
CA PHE A 444 -0.84 -14.39 -33.66
C PHE A 444 -1.04 -15.45 -32.54
N LYS A 445 -0.49 -16.65 -32.73
CA LYS A 445 -0.48 -17.75 -31.76
C LYS A 445 0.38 -17.48 -30.51
N GLU A 446 1.50 -16.77 -30.63
CA GLU A 446 2.37 -16.42 -29.50
C GLU A 446 1.78 -15.26 -28.69
N VAL A 447 1.19 -14.27 -29.34
CA VAL A 447 0.45 -13.18 -28.68
C VAL A 447 -0.80 -13.72 -27.98
N ALA A 448 -1.55 -14.62 -28.64
CA ALA A 448 -2.70 -15.30 -28.04
C ALA A 448 -2.30 -16.21 -26.87
N ASN A 449 -1.10 -16.80 -26.90
CA ASN A 449 -0.57 -17.56 -25.77
C ASN A 449 -0.20 -16.64 -24.60
N ALA A 450 0.41 -15.47 -24.84
CA ALA A 450 0.65 -14.47 -23.78
C ALA A 450 -0.68 -13.99 -23.16
N VAL A 451 -1.71 -13.73 -23.97
CA VAL A 451 -3.07 -13.40 -23.49
C VAL A 451 -3.69 -14.54 -22.68
N LYS A 452 -3.55 -15.80 -23.14
CA LYS A 452 -4.01 -16.99 -22.40
C LYS A 452 -3.25 -17.20 -21.10
N ILE A 453 -1.94 -16.93 -21.08
CA ILE A 453 -1.12 -16.99 -19.86
C ILE A 453 -1.60 -15.90 -18.91
N SER A 454 -1.75 -14.64 -19.35
CA SER A 454 -2.31 -13.55 -18.53
C SER A 454 -3.67 -13.90 -17.93
N ALA A 455 -4.59 -14.46 -18.72
CA ALA A 455 -5.91 -14.90 -18.25
C ALA A 455 -5.84 -16.10 -17.28
N LYS A 456 -4.95 -17.08 -17.50
CA LYS A 456 -4.77 -18.25 -16.63
C LYS A 456 -4.02 -17.92 -15.33
N LEU A 457 -3.09 -16.96 -15.40
CA LEU A 457 -2.37 -16.41 -14.25
C LEU A 457 -3.33 -15.60 -13.38
N MET A 458 -4.23 -14.82 -13.98
CA MET A 458 -5.29 -14.09 -13.28
C MET A 458 -6.23 -15.00 -12.49
N GLY A 459 -6.64 -16.14 -13.08
CA GLY A 459 -7.39 -17.16 -12.34
C GLY A 459 -6.65 -17.67 -11.08
N HIS A 460 -5.32 -17.73 -11.11
CA HIS A 460 -4.49 -18.10 -9.96
C HIS A 460 -4.18 -16.93 -9.01
N VAL A 461 -4.08 -15.70 -9.51
CA VAL A 461 -3.82 -14.48 -8.73
C VAL A 461 -5.05 -14.05 -7.94
N MET A 462 -6.22 -14.07 -8.57
CA MET A 462 -7.51 -13.93 -7.86
C MET A 462 -7.70 -15.04 -6.82
N ALA A 463 -7.02 -16.18 -6.98
CA ALA A 463 -7.06 -17.32 -6.07
C ALA A 463 -5.97 -17.30 -4.96
N ARG A 464 -5.05 -16.32 -4.94
CA ARG A 464 -4.13 -16.08 -3.80
C ARG A 464 -4.85 -15.24 -2.75
N ARG A 465 -5.51 -15.94 -1.83
CA ARG A 465 -6.48 -15.41 -0.87
C ARG A 465 -5.82 -14.58 0.26
N VAL A 466 -6.57 -13.62 0.81
CA VAL A 466 -6.14 -12.76 1.94
C VAL A 466 -5.87 -13.62 3.18
N LYS A 467 -4.73 -13.41 3.85
CA LYS A 467 -4.38 -14.13 5.10
C LYS A 467 -5.37 -13.78 6.21
N ALA A 468 -5.91 -14.80 6.87
CA ALA A 468 -6.79 -14.63 8.03
C ALA A 468 -6.24 -15.43 9.21
N THR A 469 -6.18 -14.83 10.39
CA THR A 469 -5.70 -15.50 11.60
C THR A 469 -6.87 -15.72 12.53
N ILE A 470 -7.17 -16.97 12.84
CA ILE A 470 -8.27 -17.35 13.73
C ILE A 470 -7.65 -17.81 15.06
N LEU A 471 -7.83 -17.01 16.09
CA LEU A 471 -7.36 -17.30 17.44
C LEU A 471 -8.48 -17.94 18.25
N TYR A 472 -8.16 -18.94 19.05
CA TYR A 472 -9.09 -19.52 19.99
C TYR A 472 -8.51 -19.69 21.38
N ALA A 473 -9.40 -19.61 22.37
CA ALA A 473 -9.11 -20.00 23.74
C ALA A 473 -10.28 -20.81 24.30
N THR A 474 -9.97 -21.95 24.90
CA THR A 474 -10.98 -22.94 25.28
C THR A 474 -10.55 -23.72 26.53
N GLU A 475 -11.52 -24.01 27.39
CA GLU A 475 -11.36 -24.95 28.51
C GLU A 475 -11.82 -26.36 28.11
N THR A 476 -13.04 -26.46 27.56
CA THR A 476 -13.70 -27.73 27.24
C THR A 476 -13.58 -28.15 25.78
N GLY A 477 -12.86 -27.38 24.96
CA GLY A 477 -12.67 -27.66 23.53
C GLY A 477 -13.72 -27.03 22.60
N LYS A 478 -14.81 -26.44 23.13
CA LYS A 478 -15.92 -25.93 22.29
C LYS A 478 -15.51 -24.74 21.41
N SER A 479 -14.77 -23.77 21.96
CA SER A 479 -14.26 -22.63 21.19
C SER A 479 -13.28 -23.07 20.10
N ARG A 480 -12.47 -24.11 20.37
CA ARG A 480 -11.58 -24.74 19.37
C ARG A 480 -12.38 -25.32 18.20
N THR A 481 -13.44 -26.07 18.48
CA THR A 481 -14.32 -26.64 17.44
C THR A 481 -14.95 -25.53 16.59
N TYR A 482 -15.44 -24.46 17.21
CA TYR A 482 -16.01 -23.32 16.49
C TYR A 482 -14.97 -22.57 15.64
N ALA A 483 -13.75 -22.37 16.15
CA ALA A 483 -12.65 -21.79 15.38
C ALA A 483 -12.28 -22.63 14.14
N TRP A 484 -12.30 -23.97 14.27
CA TRP A 484 -12.09 -24.86 13.13
C TRP A 484 -13.24 -24.80 12.11
N ASN A 485 -14.49 -24.75 12.56
CA ASN A 485 -15.64 -24.54 11.67
C ASN A 485 -15.55 -23.20 10.93
N LEU A 486 -15.12 -22.14 11.63
CA LEU A 486 -14.87 -20.83 11.05
C LEU A 486 -13.74 -20.88 10.01
N CYS A 487 -12.67 -21.62 10.28
CA CYS A 487 -11.58 -21.85 9.34
C CYS A 487 -12.08 -22.52 8.05
N GLN A 488 -12.90 -23.57 8.15
CA GLN A 488 -13.46 -24.23 6.96
C GLN A 488 -14.33 -23.30 6.13
N LEU A 489 -15.10 -22.41 6.77
CA LEU A 489 -15.87 -21.38 6.09
C LEU A 489 -14.95 -20.36 5.40
N PHE A 490 -13.94 -19.85 6.11
CA PHE A 490 -13.03 -18.82 5.60
C PHE A 490 -12.08 -19.34 4.52
N ARG A 491 -11.75 -20.64 4.51
CA ARG A 491 -10.96 -21.30 3.45
C ARG A 491 -11.58 -21.19 2.06
N ARG A 492 -12.79 -20.66 1.90
CA ARG A 492 -13.42 -20.43 0.59
C ARG A 492 -12.96 -19.14 -0.08
N ALA A 493 -12.58 -18.14 0.72
CA ALA A 493 -12.27 -16.78 0.24
C ALA A 493 -10.94 -16.23 0.82
N PHE A 494 -10.48 -16.78 1.93
CA PHE A 494 -9.29 -16.38 2.67
C PHE A 494 -8.26 -17.53 2.73
N ASP A 495 -7.04 -17.21 3.14
CA ASP A 495 -6.01 -18.16 3.56
C ASP A 495 -5.97 -18.19 5.10
N PRO A 496 -6.90 -18.92 5.77
CA PRO A 496 -7.00 -18.91 7.21
C PRO A 496 -6.02 -19.89 7.88
N LYS A 497 -5.38 -19.44 8.96
CA LYS A 497 -4.71 -20.30 9.95
C LYS A 497 -5.46 -20.25 11.27
N VAL A 498 -5.49 -21.38 12.00
CA VAL A 498 -6.08 -21.47 13.34
C VAL A 498 -4.95 -21.67 14.34
N LEU A 499 -4.90 -20.84 15.38
CA LEU A 499 -3.89 -20.89 16.43
C LEU A 499 -4.56 -20.82 17.80
N CYS A 500 -4.00 -21.54 18.76
CA CYS A 500 -4.36 -21.35 20.16
C CYS A 500 -3.76 -20.02 20.66
N MET A 501 -4.41 -19.35 21.61
CA MET A 501 -3.95 -18.05 22.10
C MET A 501 -2.61 -18.10 22.86
N ASP A 502 -2.25 -19.24 23.46
CA ASP A 502 -0.98 -19.49 24.14
C ASP A 502 0.20 -19.67 23.16
N GLU A 503 -0.07 -20.19 21.96
CA GLU A 503 0.88 -20.36 20.86
C GLU A 503 1.09 -19.08 20.04
N TYR A 504 0.30 -18.02 20.29
CA TYR A 504 0.31 -16.80 19.49
C TYR A 504 1.08 -15.66 20.16
N ASP A 505 2.07 -15.11 19.46
CA ASP A 505 2.80 -13.91 19.88
C ASP A 505 1.96 -12.64 19.62
N VAL A 506 1.51 -11.99 20.70
CA VAL A 506 0.69 -10.76 20.66
C VAL A 506 1.38 -9.62 19.88
N VAL A 507 2.71 -9.60 19.80
CA VAL A 507 3.45 -8.60 19.00
C VAL A 507 3.16 -8.75 17.50
N ALA A 508 2.83 -9.96 17.04
CA ALA A 508 2.50 -10.20 15.64
C ALA A 508 1.20 -9.52 15.18
N LEU A 509 0.33 -9.06 16.11
CA LEU A 509 -0.92 -8.36 15.76
C LEU A 509 -0.68 -7.11 14.90
N GLU A 510 0.46 -6.43 15.05
CA GLU A 510 0.81 -5.24 14.25
C GLU A 510 1.02 -5.55 12.75
N HIS A 511 1.23 -6.82 12.42
CA HIS A 511 1.49 -7.29 11.05
C HIS A 511 0.34 -8.11 10.46
N GLU A 512 -0.69 -8.41 11.27
CA GLU A 512 -1.87 -9.14 10.81
C GLU A 512 -2.85 -8.22 10.06
N THR A 513 -3.55 -8.78 9.08
CA THR A 513 -4.54 -8.05 8.26
C THR A 513 -5.97 -8.31 8.73
N LEU A 514 -6.32 -9.58 9.00
CA LEU A 514 -7.60 -10.01 9.56
C LEU A 514 -7.38 -10.98 10.72
N VAL A 515 -7.89 -10.64 11.91
CA VAL A 515 -7.90 -11.53 13.09
C VAL A 515 -9.33 -11.81 13.55
N LEU A 516 -9.68 -13.09 13.65
CA LEU A 516 -10.96 -13.54 14.20
C LEU A 516 -10.70 -14.26 15.52
N VAL A 517 -11.40 -13.89 16.58
CA VAL A 517 -11.22 -14.50 17.91
C VAL A 517 -12.47 -15.29 18.29
N VAL A 518 -12.29 -16.55 18.70
CA VAL A 518 -13.36 -17.39 19.26
C VAL A 518 -12.93 -17.87 20.64
N THR A 519 -13.51 -17.33 21.69
CA THR A 519 -13.03 -17.57 23.07
C THR A 519 -14.15 -17.91 24.03
N SER A 520 -13.88 -18.81 24.98
CA SER A 520 -14.77 -19.07 26.12
C SER A 520 -14.42 -18.18 27.30
N THR A 521 -15.36 -17.98 28.22
CA THR A 521 -15.12 -17.37 29.53
C THR A 521 -15.21 -18.46 30.60
N PHE A 522 -14.29 -18.47 31.56
CA PHE A 522 -14.25 -19.44 32.65
C PHE A 522 -14.67 -18.82 33.99
N GLY A 523 -15.29 -19.63 34.85
CA GLY A 523 -15.66 -19.25 36.22
C GLY A 523 -16.43 -17.93 36.32
N ASN A 524 -15.86 -16.96 37.05
CA ASN A 524 -16.46 -15.65 37.30
C ASN A 524 -16.00 -14.58 36.30
N GLY A 525 -15.74 -14.95 35.04
CA GLY A 525 -15.34 -13.98 34.01
C GLY A 525 -13.87 -14.06 33.59
N ASP A 526 -13.15 -15.05 34.09
CA ASP A 526 -11.72 -15.24 33.87
C ASP A 526 -11.44 -15.76 32.45
N PRO A 527 -10.25 -15.48 31.88
CA PRO A 527 -9.81 -16.13 30.65
C PRO A 527 -9.67 -17.64 30.85
N PRO A 528 -9.78 -18.44 29.78
CA PRO A 528 -9.28 -19.80 29.78
C PRO A 528 -7.77 -19.83 30.06
N GLU A 529 -7.24 -20.94 30.59
CA GLU A 529 -5.83 -21.13 30.93
C GLU A 529 -4.91 -20.81 29.74
N CYS A 530 -5.31 -21.27 28.55
CA CYS A 530 -4.61 -21.01 27.27
C CYS A 530 -4.67 -19.54 26.80
N ALA A 531 -5.23 -18.61 27.57
CA ALA A 531 -5.27 -17.18 27.28
C ALA A 531 -4.87 -16.30 28.47
N GLU A 532 -4.27 -16.85 29.52
CA GLU A 532 -3.83 -16.07 30.68
C GLU A 532 -2.83 -14.97 30.30
N SER A 533 -1.91 -15.25 29.37
CA SER A 533 -0.92 -14.27 28.87
C SER A 533 -1.57 -13.06 28.18
N TRP A 534 -2.79 -13.22 27.67
CA TRP A 534 -3.57 -12.14 27.06
C TRP A 534 -4.36 -11.29 28.07
N ALA A 535 -4.53 -11.78 29.30
CA ALA A 535 -5.26 -11.08 30.36
C ALA A 535 -4.37 -10.19 31.25
N VAL A 536 -3.04 -10.34 31.17
CA VAL A 536 -2.10 -9.52 31.95
C VAL A 536 -1.89 -8.16 31.28
N PRO A 537 -2.04 -7.02 32.00
CA PRO A 537 -1.71 -5.71 31.44
C PRO A 537 -0.21 -5.65 31.14
N ALA A 538 0.16 -5.52 29.87
CA ALA A 538 1.52 -5.13 29.47
C ALA A 538 1.77 -3.67 29.90
N GLY A 539 2.15 -3.48 31.15
CA GLY A 539 2.74 -2.23 31.63
C GLY A 539 4.23 -2.17 31.29
N PRO A 540 4.82 -0.97 31.16
CA PRO A 540 6.24 -0.84 30.92
C PRO A 540 7.03 -1.23 32.17
N GLY A 541 7.84 -2.29 32.09
CA GLY A 541 8.98 -2.53 33.00
C GLY A 541 8.79 -3.55 34.14
N GLN A 542 8.56 -4.84 33.84
CA GLN A 542 8.87 -5.90 34.81
C GLN A 542 9.94 -6.86 34.29
N VAL A 543 11.08 -6.78 34.96
CA VAL A 543 12.21 -7.71 34.93
C VAL A 543 11.84 -8.95 35.74
N SER A 544 12.19 -10.13 35.25
CA SER A 544 12.11 -11.40 35.97
C SER A 544 12.76 -11.30 37.36
N PRO A 545 12.17 -11.81 38.46
CA PRO A 545 12.88 -11.85 39.73
C PRO A 545 13.85 -13.03 39.75
N SER A 546 15.10 -12.75 40.11
CA SER A 546 16.09 -13.74 40.53
C SER A 546 15.71 -14.37 41.89
N PRO A 547 16.24 -15.56 42.23
CA PRO A 547 15.79 -16.31 43.40
C PRO A 547 16.55 -15.87 44.65
N SER A 548 15.90 -15.16 45.57
CA SER A 548 16.21 -15.22 47.01
C SER A 548 15.25 -14.38 47.87
N SER A 549 14.73 -15.02 48.91
CA SER A 549 14.13 -14.46 50.15
C SER A 549 12.58 -14.54 50.28
N PRO A 550 12.06 -14.74 51.52
CA PRO A 550 10.99 -15.71 51.75
C PRO A 550 9.59 -15.12 51.96
N SER A 551 8.61 -15.93 51.55
CA SER A 551 7.20 -16.05 51.99
C SER A 551 6.53 -14.83 52.63
N GLN A 552 5.65 -14.17 51.86
CA GLN A 552 4.47 -13.46 52.36
C GLN A 552 3.20 -14.00 51.66
N PRO A 553 2.04 -13.99 52.34
CA PRO A 553 0.87 -14.81 51.97
C PRO A 553 0.18 -14.32 50.69
N PRO A 554 -0.64 -15.15 50.03
CA PRO A 554 -1.17 -14.86 48.70
C PRO A 554 -2.08 -13.64 48.77
N ARG A 555 -1.65 -12.53 48.17
CA ARG A 555 -2.51 -11.37 47.96
C ARG A 555 -3.50 -11.71 46.84
N SER A 556 -4.71 -12.06 47.28
CA SER A 556 -5.96 -12.20 46.53
C SER A 556 -6.03 -11.32 45.27
N TYR A 557 -6.13 -11.99 44.12
CA TYR A 557 -6.36 -11.53 42.75
C TYR A 557 -7.77 -10.92 42.54
N LYS A 558 -8.21 -10.03 43.44
CA LYS A 558 -9.52 -9.37 43.33
C LYS A 558 -9.34 -7.86 43.16
N LEU A 559 -10.02 -7.32 42.13
CA LEU A 559 -10.20 -5.91 41.73
C LEU A 559 -9.13 -5.41 40.72
N ARG A 560 -9.41 -5.05 39.45
CA ARG A 560 -10.63 -4.48 38.84
C ARG A 560 -10.82 -4.96 37.38
N PHE A 561 -11.73 -5.91 37.17
CA PHE A 561 -12.56 -5.97 35.96
C PHE A 561 -14.00 -5.96 36.46
N ASN A 562 -14.51 -4.78 36.81
CA ASN A 562 -15.93 -4.63 37.13
C ASN A 562 -16.44 -3.29 36.60
N SER A 563 -17.61 -3.37 35.96
CA SER A 563 -18.41 -2.30 35.37
C SER A 563 -18.00 -1.80 33.98
N VAL A 564 -18.38 -2.54 32.94
CA VAL A 564 -18.89 -1.91 31.70
C VAL A 564 -20.28 -2.49 31.44
N SER A 565 -21.29 -1.95 32.14
CA SER A 565 -22.69 -2.19 31.81
C SER A 565 -23.12 -1.23 30.70
N GLN A 566 -24.03 -1.66 29.81
CA GLN A 566 -24.50 -0.86 28.66
C GLN A 566 -25.23 0.45 29.04
N SER A 567 -25.46 0.70 30.34
CA SER A 567 -26.20 1.85 30.87
C SER A 567 -25.34 3.01 31.38
N ASP A 568 -24.02 2.97 31.18
CA ASP A 568 -23.13 4.02 31.70
C ASP A 568 -23.22 5.33 30.88
N GLN A 569 -23.55 6.45 31.55
CA GLN A 569 -23.74 7.78 30.92
C GLN A 569 -22.48 8.29 30.20
N LEU A 570 -21.31 7.75 30.54
CA LEU A 570 -20.07 8.01 29.83
C LEU A 570 -20.15 7.51 28.38
N VAL A 571 -20.60 6.28 28.13
CA VAL A 571 -20.67 5.68 26.78
C VAL A 571 -21.55 6.50 25.82
N ALA A 572 -22.63 7.10 26.33
CA ALA A 572 -23.49 8.00 25.56
C ALA A 572 -22.81 9.35 25.24
N SER A 573 -22.05 9.90 26.20
CA SER A 573 -21.24 11.12 26.02
C SER A 573 -20.13 10.91 24.98
N TRP A 574 -19.50 9.73 24.97
CA TRP A 574 -18.45 9.35 24.00
C TRP A 574 -19.00 9.15 22.58
N LYS A 575 -20.19 8.54 22.40
CA LYS A 575 -20.85 8.44 21.07
C LYS A 575 -21.20 9.80 20.48
N LYS A 576 -21.61 10.76 21.32
CA LYS A 576 -21.95 12.14 20.89
C LYS A 576 -20.69 12.92 20.48
N LYS A 577 -19.56 12.71 21.17
CA LYS A 577 -18.27 13.32 20.85
C LYS A 577 -17.66 12.77 19.54
N ARG A 578 -17.87 11.49 19.21
CA ARG A 578 -17.37 10.85 17.98
C ARG A 578 -18.14 11.27 16.71
N ARG A 579 -19.43 11.64 16.81
CA ARG A 579 -20.19 12.24 15.69
C ARG A 579 -19.74 13.67 15.32
N GLN A 580 -18.97 14.32 16.18
CA GLN A 580 -18.51 15.70 16.01
C GLN A 580 -17.00 15.84 15.74
N LEU A 581 -16.26 14.72 15.68
CA LEU A 581 -14.82 14.70 15.39
C LEU A 581 -14.60 14.16 13.97
N SER A 582 -13.92 14.95 13.14
CA SER A 582 -13.38 14.51 11.84
C SER A 582 -12.41 13.34 12.04
N ASN A 583 -12.31 12.46 11.04
CA ASN A 583 -11.52 11.22 10.99
C ASN A 583 -9.97 11.41 11.09
N THR A 584 -9.47 12.31 11.93
CA THR A 584 -8.07 12.73 11.91
C THR A 584 -7.27 12.52 13.19
N ASP A 585 -7.82 11.98 14.28
CA ASP A 585 -7.03 11.80 15.51
C ASP A 585 -7.21 10.44 16.19
N SER A 586 -6.06 9.77 16.43
CA SER A 586 -5.81 8.55 17.22
C SER A 586 -5.82 7.22 16.47
N ALA A 587 -4.83 6.98 15.60
CA ALA A 587 -4.48 5.62 15.18
C ALA A 587 -3.52 5.00 16.22
N GLY A 588 -4.01 4.01 16.98
CA GLY A 588 -3.17 3.17 17.84
C GLY A 588 -2.22 2.25 17.04
N THR A 589 -1.43 1.44 17.73
CA THR A 589 -0.43 0.51 17.16
C THR A 589 -0.99 -0.49 16.14
N LEU A 590 -2.30 -0.78 16.16
CA LEU A 590 -2.99 -1.75 15.29
C LEU A 590 -3.83 -1.11 14.18
N GLY A 591 -3.51 0.11 13.73
CA GLY A 591 -4.33 0.87 12.77
C GLY A 591 -4.65 0.20 11.42
N ALA A 592 -3.91 -0.85 11.04
CA ALA A 592 -4.15 -1.65 9.83
C ALA A 592 -4.97 -2.93 10.09
N LEU A 593 -5.15 -3.33 11.34
CA LEU A 593 -5.80 -4.59 11.71
C LEU A 593 -7.33 -4.49 11.58
N ARG A 594 -7.92 -5.51 10.95
CA ARG A 594 -9.37 -5.75 10.96
C ARG A 594 -9.67 -6.94 11.87
N PHE A 595 -10.67 -6.82 12.74
CA PHE A 595 -10.97 -7.89 13.69
C PHE A 595 -12.47 -8.13 13.94
N ALA A 596 -12.79 -9.32 14.46
CA ALA A 596 -14.09 -9.63 15.02
C ALA A 596 -13.95 -10.69 16.12
N VAL A 597 -14.80 -10.64 17.14
CA VAL A 597 -14.74 -11.53 18.30
C VAL A 597 -16.07 -12.25 18.48
N PHE A 598 -16.01 -13.53 18.86
CA PHE A 598 -17.14 -14.32 19.31
C PHE A 598 -16.86 -14.92 20.69
N GLY A 599 -17.72 -14.61 21.65
CA GLY A 599 -17.64 -15.10 23.02
C GLY A 599 -18.59 -16.26 23.30
N LEU A 600 -18.08 -17.33 23.92
CA LEU A 600 -18.87 -18.40 24.50
C LEU A 600 -18.95 -18.20 26.02
N GLY A 601 -20.15 -18.25 26.56
CA GLY A 601 -20.39 -18.20 28.00
C GLY A 601 -21.75 -18.79 28.36
N SER A 602 -22.12 -18.69 29.64
CA SER A 602 -23.43 -19.08 30.13
C SER A 602 -24.01 -17.97 30.99
N ARG A 603 -25.26 -17.57 30.74
CA ARG A 603 -25.96 -16.55 31.53
C ARG A 603 -26.32 -17.01 32.95
N ALA A 604 -26.13 -18.30 33.28
CA ALA A 604 -26.16 -18.76 34.66
C ALA A 604 -25.05 -18.13 35.52
N TYR A 605 -23.99 -17.62 34.90
CA TYR A 605 -22.88 -16.98 35.60
C TYR A 605 -22.93 -15.44 35.46
N PRO A 606 -22.59 -14.68 36.52
CA PRO A 606 -22.72 -13.21 36.52
C PRO A 606 -21.92 -12.49 35.42
N HIS A 607 -20.82 -13.09 34.96
CA HIS A 607 -19.86 -12.50 34.04
C HIS A 607 -19.91 -13.14 32.65
N PHE A 608 -21.12 -13.30 32.12
CA PHE A 608 -21.39 -13.86 30.79
C PHE A 608 -20.52 -13.24 29.69
N CYS A 609 -19.66 -14.01 29.01
CA CYS A 609 -18.76 -13.57 27.92
C CYS A 609 -17.76 -12.46 28.29
N ALA A 610 -17.41 -12.31 29.57
CA ALA A 610 -16.56 -11.20 30.03
C ALA A 610 -15.18 -11.17 29.36
N PHE A 611 -14.53 -12.32 29.15
CA PHE A 611 -13.21 -12.35 28.53
C PHE A 611 -13.26 -11.94 27.04
N ALA A 612 -14.29 -12.37 26.30
CA ALA A 612 -14.50 -11.96 24.91
C ALA A 612 -14.71 -10.45 24.79
N ARG A 613 -15.48 -9.84 25.71
CA ARG A 613 -15.66 -8.39 25.78
C ARG A 613 -14.35 -7.65 26.07
N ALA A 614 -13.49 -8.21 26.91
CA ALA A 614 -12.18 -7.64 27.21
C ALA A 614 -11.27 -7.65 25.98
N VAL A 615 -11.17 -8.78 25.26
CA VAL A 615 -10.38 -8.89 24.02
C VAL A 615 -10.90 -7.94 22.95
N ASP A 616 -12.21 -7.90 22.73
CA ASP A 616 -12.85 -7.00 21.75
C ASP A 616 -12.55 -5.52 22.04
N THR A 617 -12.69 -5.10 23.30
CA THR A 617 -12.39 -3.73 23.74
C THR A 617 -10.90 -3.42 23.54
N ARG A 618 -10.02 -4.36 23.91
CA ARG A 618 -8.57 -4.15 23.83
C ARG A 618 -8.07 -3.98 22.41
N LEU A 619 -8.57 -4.78 21.48
CA LEU A 619 -8.22 -4.64 20.06
C LEU A 619 -8.67 -3.29 19.48
N GLU A 620 -9.84 -2.77 19.90
CA GLU A 620 -10.26 -1.41 19.53
C GLU A 620 -9.37 -0.33 20.18
N GLU A 621 -9.06 -0.44 21.47
CA GLU A 621 -8.19 0.52 22.17
C GLU A 621 -6.80 0.64 21.52
N LEU A 622 -6.28 -0.46 21.01
CA LEU A 622 -5.01 -0.52 20.30
C LEU A 622 -5.10 -0.02 18.85
N GLY A 623 -6.28 0.40 18.37
CA GLY A 623 -6.48 1.01 17.07
C GLY A 623 -6.98 0.07 15.96
N GLY A 624 -7.29 -1.19 16.28
CA GLY A 624 -7.92 -2.11 15.34
C GLY A 624 -9.35 -1.68 14.98
N GLU A 625 -9.80 -2.02 13.78
CA GLU A 625 -11.15 -1.71 13.31
C GLU A 625 -12.01 -2.98 13.24
N ARG A 626 -13.22 -2.93 13.82
CA ARG A 626 -14.14 -4.07 13.81
C ARG A 626 -14.78 -4.28 12.45
N VAL A 627 -14.73 -5.52 11.97
CA VAL A 627 -15.44 -5.97 10.75
C VAL A 627 -16.90 -6.28 11.05
N LEU A 628 -17.17 -6.84 12.23
CA LEU A 628 -18.50 -7.15 12.72
C LEU A 628 -18.56 -6.92 14.25
N PRO A 629 -19.70 -6.48 14.81
CA PRO A 629 -19.87 -6.42 16.26
C PRO A 629 -19.60 -7.77 16.95
N LEU A 630 -19.18 -7.70 18.21
CA LEU A 630 -18.98 -8.87 19.09
C LEU A 630 -20.23 -9.76 19.07
N GLY A 631 -20.05 -11.04 18.74
CA GLY A 631 -21.08 -12.06 18.91
C GLY A 631 -20.96 -12.72 20.28
N GLU A 632 -22.09 -13.07 20.88
CA GLU A 632 -22.15 -13.78 22.16
C GLU A 632 -23.04 -15.02 22.02
N GLY A 633 -22.55 -16.17 22.49
CA GLY A 633 -23.29 -17.43 22.50
C GLY A 633 -23.52 -17.92 23.92
N ASP A 634 -24.79 -18.06 24.31
CA ASP A 634 -25.22 -18.55 25.63
C ASP A 634 -25.43 -20.06 25.61
N GLU A 635 -24.68 -20.78 26.46
CA GLU A 635 -24.76 -22.23 26.62
C GLU A 635 -26.19 -22.72 26.92
N LEU A 636 -26.98 -21.91 27.61
CA LEU A 636 -28.36 -22.25 27.97
C LEU A 636 -29.36 -21.97 26.85
N CYS A 637 -28.98 -21.15 25.86
CA CYS A 637 -29.88 -20.58 24.86
C CYS A 637 -29.20 -20.51 23.48
N ALA A 638 -29.39 -21.56 22.67
CA ALA A 638 -29.08 -21.57 21.24
C ALA A 638 -27.64 -21.13 20.85
N GLN A 639 -26.64 -21.43 21.70
CA GLN A 639 -25.23 -21.06 21.48
C GLN A 639 -24.70 -21.38 20.08
N GLU A 640 -25.05 -22.55 19.53
CA GLU A 640 -24.60 -22.99 18.21
C GLU A 640 -25.27 -22.19 17.08
N GLU A 641 -26.55 -21.87 17.21
CA GLU A 641 -27.26 -21.05 16.24
C GLU A 641 -26.76 -19.60 16.23
N SER A 642 -26.45 -19.05 17.41
CA SER A 642 -25.79 -17.74 17.55
C SER A 642 -24.44 -17.72 16.86
N PHE A 643 -23.61 -18.76 17.07
CA PHE A 643 -22.32 -18.88 16.39
C PHE A 643 -22.47 -19.00 14.87
N ARG A 644 -23.38 -19.84 14.38
CA ARG A 644 -23.63 -20.02 12.94
C ARG A 644 -24.07 -18.73 12.27
N THR A 645 -24.95 -17.97 12.93
CA THR A 645 -25.42 -16.68 12.41
C THR A 645 -24.29 -15.67 12.36
N TRP A 646 -23.52 -15.55 13.44
CA TRP A 646 -22.36 -14.67 13.49
C TRP A 646 -21.28 -15.08 12.47
N ALA A 647 -20.97 -16.36 12.33
CA ALA A 647 -19.97 -16.89 11.40
C ALA A 647 -20.32 -16.56 9.93
N ARG A 648 -21.60 -16.61 9.56
CA ARG A 648 -22.05 -16.20 8.22
C ARG A 648 -21.89 -14.69 8.02
N GLN A 649 -22.35 -13.90 8.99
CA GLN A 649 -22.27 -12.44 8.92
C GLN A 649 -20.83 -11.94 8.88
N VAL A 650 -19.93 -12.53 9.67
CA VAL A 650 -18.52 -12.11 9.72
C VAL A 650 -17.79 -12.53 8.45
N PHE A 651 -18.15 -13.67 7.85
CA PHE A 651 -17.62 -14.08 6.55
C PHE A 651 -18.07 -13.11 5.45
N GLN A 652 -19.35 -12.74 5.41
CA GLN A 652 -19.87 -11.75 4.46
C GLN A 652 -19.20 -10.38 4.65
N ALA A 653 -19.18 -9.87 5.88
CA ALA A 653 -18.54 -8.60 6.21
C ALA A 653 -17.04 -8.61 5.92
N ALA A 654 -16.33 -9.73 6.13
CA ALA A 654 -14.94 -9.87 5.74
C ALA A 654 -14.77 -9.89 4.21
N CYS A 655 -15.58 -10.63 3.46
CA CYS A 655 -15.54 -10.62 2.00
C CYS A 655 -15.78 -9.21 1.44
N GLU A 656 -16.71 -8.46 2.02
CA GLU A 656 -16.97 -7.05 1.70
C GLU A 656 -15.76 -6.17 2.04
N THR A 657 -15.22 -6.29 3.26
CA THR A 657 -14.08 -5.51 3.76
C THR A 657 -12.81 -5.75 2.93
N PHE A 658 -12.59 -6.99 2.47
CA PHE A 658 -11.40 -7.40 1.73
C PHE A 658 -11.63 -7.54 0.22
N CYS A 659 -12.82 -7.18 -0.27
CA CYS A 659 -13.20 -7.21 -1.69
C CYS A 659 -13.05 -8.60 -2.36
N VAL A 660 -13.22 -9.69 -1.62
CA VAL A 660 -13.16 -11.07 -2.16
C VAL A 660 -14.52 -11.44 -2.78
N GLY A 661 -14.51 -12.07 -3.97
CA GLY A 661 -15.71 -12.38 -4.75
C GLY A 661 -16.79 -13.20 -4.03
N ASP A 662 -18.02 -13.10 -4.53
CA ASP A 662 -19.26 -13.47 -3.85
C ASP A 662 -19.35 -14.96 -3.47
N GLY A 663 -19.09 -15.29 -2.20
CA GLY A 663 -19.14 -16.65 -1.62
C GLY A 663 -20.51 -17.02 -1.02
N ALA A 664 -21.54 -16.22 -1.26
CA ALA A 664 -22.83 -16.31 -0.56
C ALA A 664 -23.54 -17.67 -0.71
N GLY A 665 -23.37 -18.36 -1.85
CA GLY A 665 -24.07 -19.63 -2.12
C GLY A 665 -23.58 -20.85 -1.32
N GLY A 666 -22.36 -20.83 -0.77
CA GLY A 666 -21.77 -21.99 -0.08
C GLY A 666 -22.03 -22.04 1.43
N ALA A 667 -22.47 -20.94 2.04
CA ALA A 667 -22.66 -20.84 3.50
C ALA A 667 -23.78 -21.74 4.04
N GLU A 668 -24.72 -22.17 3.20
CA GLU A 668 -25.82 -23.05 3.60
C GLU A 668 -25.39 -24.53 3.81
N GLU A 669 -24.49 -25.07 2.99
CA GLU A 669 -24.14 -26.49 3.02
C GLU A 669 -23.28 -26.91 4.23
N LEU A 670 -22.40 -26.02 4.71
CA LEU A 670 -21.40 -26.37 5.75
C LEU A 670 -22.00 -26.54 7.15
N PHE A 671 -23.26 -26.11 7.32
CA PHE A 671 -23.98 -26.24 8.58
C PHE A 671 -25.31 -26.99 8.44
N ALA A 672 -25.59 -27.64 7.31
CA ALA A 672 -26.78 -28.48 7.19
C ALA A 672 -26.69 -29.67 8.19
N PRO A 673 -27.78 -30.03 8.90
CA PRO A 673 -27.79 -31.28 9.65
C PRO A 673 -27.55 -32.45 8.68
N PRO A 674 -26.88 -33.54 9.09
CA PRO A 674 -26.66 -34.68 8.21
C PRO A 674 -28.01 -35.15 7.67
N GLN A 675 -28.21 -35.05 6.35
CA GLN A 675 -29.49 -35.41 5.74
C GLN A 675 -29.76 -36.88 6.03
N GLY A 676 -30.91 -37.13 6.67
CA GLY A 676 -31.42 -38.46 6.96
C GLY A 676 -31.46 -39.34 5.71
N TRP A 677 -31.29 -40.64 5.95
CA TRP A 677 -31.24 -41.70 4.95
C TRP A 677 -32.40 -41.58 3.93
N LYS A 678 -32.08 -41.43 2.64
CA LYS A 678 -33.05 -41.45 1.54
C LYS A 678 -32.86 -42.71 0.71
N ARG A 679 -33.91 -43.54 0.64
CA ARG A 679 -34.00 -44.83 -0.07
C ARG A 679 -33.57 -44.76 -1.54
N GLN A 680 -33.69 -43.61 -2.19
CA GLN A 680 -33.35 -43.42 -3.60
C GLN A 680 -31.85 -43.23 -3.87
N ARG A 681 -31.03 -42.95 -2.85
CA ARG A 681 -29.58 -42.71 -2.99
C ARG A 681 -28.70 -43.88 -2.55
N HIS A 682 -29.28 -44.94 -2.01
CA HIS A 682 -28.55 -46.10 -1.49
C HIS A 682 -29.18 -47.39 -2.02
N ARG A 683 -28.37 -48.29 -2.58
CA ARG A 683 -28.83 -49.57 -3.12
C ARG A 683 -28.79 -50.62 -2.01
N LEU A 684 -29.94 -51.18 -1.65
CA LEU A 684 -30.02 -52.32 -0.74
C LEU A 684 -29.44 -53.56 -1.42
N MET A 685 -28.50 -54.23 -0.78
CA MET A 685 -28.06 -55.58 -1.15
C MET A 685 -28.68 -56.57 -0.16
N PRO A 686 -29.29 -57.68 -0.62
CA PRO A 686 -29.80 -58.71 0.26
C PRO A 686 -28.63 -59.43 0.94
N GLN A 687 -28.65 -59.47 2.27
CA GLN A 687 -27.72 -60.26 3.06
C GLN A 687 -28.29 -61.69 3.19
N PRO A 688 -27.51 -62.76 2.94
CA PRO A 688 -28.04 -64.11 2.82
C PRO A 688 -28.27 -64.85 4.16
N GLU A 689 -28.04 -64.22 5.32
CA GLU A 689 -28.21 -64.87 6.61
C GLU A 689 -28.99 -63.98 7.59
N ALA A 690 -29.99 -64.57 8.23
CA ALA A 690 -30.88 -63.89 9.17
C ALA A 690 -30.15 -63.62 10.48
N THR A 691 -29.94 -62.35 10.82
CA THR A 691 -29.54 -61.94 12.17
C THR A 691 -30.78 -61.65 12.99
N GLU A 692 -30.84 -62.30 14.15
CA GLU A 692 -31.91 -62.29 15.14
C GLU A 692 -32.32 -60.86 15.54
N THR A 693 -33.63 -60.67 15.64
CA THR A 693 -34.24 -59.45 16.17
C THR A 693 -33.99 -59.37 17.67
N LEU A 694 -33.26 -58.35 18.12
CA LEU A 694 -33.30 -57.92 19.52
C LEU A 694 -34.49 -56.98 19.70
N ALA A 695 -35.43 -57.40 20.54
CA ALA A 695 -36.41 -56.53 21.16
C ALA A 695 -35.72 -55.70 22.25
N GLY A 696 -35.92 -54.37 22.23
CA GLY A 696 -35.40 -53.44 23.22
C GLY A 696 -35.51 -52.01 22.74
#